data_AF-A0A8I6X0I9-F1
#
_entry.id   AF-A0A8I6X0I9-F1
#
_cell.length_a   1.000
_cell.length_b   1.000
_cell.length_c   1.000
_cell.angle_alpha   90.00
_cell.angle_beta   90.00
_cell.angle_gamma   90.00
#
_symmetry.space_group_name_H-M   'P 1'
#
loop_
_entity.id
_entity.type
_entity.pdbx_description
1 polymer ?
#
loop_
_entity_poly.entity_id
_entity_poly.type
_entity_poly.pdbx_seq_one_letter_code
_entity_poly.pdbx_strand_id
1 'polypeptide(L)'
;MGREDRFPLWEAALGAGVAAVFAAGLVGVYLSMPDSDYSFLKLPRNLHELQILTGHLENYTSDYTVQVLIGYCAVYIFMQTFMIPGTIFMSLLAGALFGQLRGVALVVFAASAGASSCYFLSKLIGKPLVFVLWPDKLTFFQKQVAKRREKLLNYMLFLRVTPTLPNTFINLASPIVDVPFHTFLLATLIGLIPAAYVTVRAGIALGELTSLSDLYDTHSSAVTIEAARDYCLAEVILWICTSFTYSPLHREDQEVSYGLNWAIATRGVVVKDKVFYNLEPSELQKSGTTCAGNVIGGFPDISRGQFAKLLKQVTFHLSSISSLYVQDGAIGSSTECDAKVRVISDNPSAIMSLSNILQKTPDRAISHDTCPLTIYVASSISTNVRNALGSGTQYANGVAVADIERSSLILCGKAFADSAMLKDALTALAAPILSARGGLPVPGWLLSSGGFIVLLFAPVEVIKSCSEIQDVLVSTDSGVVISSKQSTVLFPTKSRAPQLFTKPATVVVVSSDSTDALPLVSKLSPGQAAYHFLAGYQDGKFVPAYNRAPSPFDQLALANSLFLHLKKDKTPTYLINAKSSGKQIDGKDLMRLIELAQSNGMPDSSKPEDARVAELKGKHRSFLSGKFGKNLPEEFSF
;
A
#
# COMPACT_ATOMS: atom_id res chain seq x y z
N MET A 1 39.71 -16.33 -32.51
CA MET A 1 39.47 -15.93 -33.91
C MET A 1 38.86 -14.54 -33.86
N GLY A 2 39.71 -13.51 -33.92
CA GLY A 2 39.31 -12.12 -33.75
C GLY A 2 38.50 -11.63 -34.94
N ARG A 3 37.33 -11.07 -34.68
CA ARG A 3 36.56 -10.28 -35.64
C ARG A 3 36.56 -8.87 -35.09
N GLU A 4 37.18 -7.97 -35.85
CA GLU A 4 37.45 -6.58 -35.49
C GLU A 4 36.22 -5.84 -34.96
N ASP A 5 36.41 -5.10 -33.87
CA ASP A 5 35.50 -4.11 -33.30
C ASP A 5 35.36 -2.88 -34.21
N ARG A 6 34.86 -3.08 -35.43
CA ARG A 6 34.43 -1.99 -36.30
C ARG A 6 32.92 -2.05 -36.45
N PHE A 7 32.26 -0.97 -36.03
CA PHE A 7 30.88 -0.69 -36.38
C PHE A 7 30.70 -0.98 -37.88
N PRO A 8 29.81 -1.90 -38.29
CA PRO A 8 29.72 -2.31 -39.68
C PRO A 8 29.15 -1.14 -40.48
N LEU A 9 30.04 -0.34 -41.08
CA LEU A 9 29.71 0.79 -41.95
C LEU A 9 28.69 0.41 -43.04
N TRP A 10 28.69 -0.87 -43.45
CA TRP A 10 27.74 -1.41 -44.42
C TRP A 10 26.29 -1.48 -43.88
N GLU A 11 26.06 -1.77 -42.60
CA GLU A 11 24.72 -1.83 -41.99
C GLU A 11 24.13 -0.42 -41.83
N ALA A 12 24.99 0.56 -41.48
CA ALA A 12 24.61 1.96 -41.46
C ALA A 12 24.29 2.49 -42.87
N ALA A 13 25.08 2.10 -43.88
CA ALA A 13 24.80 2.41 -45.28
C ALA A 13 23.51 1.76 -45.78
N LEU A 14 23.20 0.53 -45.34
CA LEU A 14 21.94 -0.16 -45.65
C LEU A 14 20.75 0.58 -45.03
N GLY A 15 20.86 1.02 -43.77
CA GLY A 15 19.85 1.85 -43.11
C GLY A 15 19.60 3.18 -43.81
N ALA A 16 20.67 3.87 -44.21
CA ALA A 16 20.58 5.09 -44.99
C ALA A 16 19.94 4.85 -46.37
N GLY A 17 20.24 3.72 -47.01
CA GLY A 17 19.61 3.29 -48.27
C GLY A 17 18.11 3.05 -48.14
N VAL A 18 17.68 2.36 -47.07
CA VAL A 18 16.25 2.16 -46.78
C VAL A 18 15.55 3.52 -46.56
N ALA A 19 16.17 4.43 -45.79
CA ALA A 19 15.64 5.78 -45.59
C ALA A 19 15.55 6.58 -46.89
N ALA A 20 16.54 6.47 -47.77
CA ALA A 20 16.54 7.14 -49.08
C ALA A 20 15.43 6.61 -50.00
N VAL A 21 15.18 5.30 -50.02
CA VAL A 21 14.07 4.70 -50.79
C VAL A 21 12.71 5.19 -50.28
N PHE A 22 12.54 5.24 -48.97
CA PHE A 22 11.32 5.78 -48.35
C PHE A 22 11.11 7.27 -48.66
N ALA A 23 12.18 8.07 -48.58
CA ALA A 23 12.15 9.49 -48.92
C ALA A 23 11.86 9.72 -50.41
N ALA A 24 12.46 8.92 -51.30
CA ALA A 24 12.19 8.97 -52.73
C ALA A 24 10.72 8.57 -53.04
N GLY A 25 10.16 7.60 -52.31
CA GLY A 25 8.74 7.25 -52.39
C GLY A 25 7.82 8.40 -51.98
N LEU A 26 8.14 9.10 -50.89
CA LEU A 26 7.40 10.29 -50.44
C LEU A 26 7.50 11.44 -51.45
N VAL A 27 8.69 11.67 -52.03
CA VAL A 27 8.90 12.66 -53.09
C VAL A 27 8.11 12.27 -54.34
N GLY A 28 8.07 10.98 -54.71
CA GLY A 28 7.28 10.48 -55.82
C GLY A 28 5.78 10.71 -55.63
N VAL A 29 5.26 10.49 -54.43
CA VAL A 29 3.87 10.83 -54.07
C VAL A 29 3.63 12.34 -54.16
N TYR A 30 4.55 13.14 -53.62
CA TYR A 30 4.46 14.61 -53.67
C TYR A 30 4.42 15.14 -55.12
N LEU A 31 5.25 14.58 -56.00
CA LEU A 31 5.30 14.94 -57.42
C LEU A 31 4.12 14.40 -58.24
N SER A 32 3.42 13.38 -57.74
CA SER A 32 2.21 12.82 -58.40
C SER A 32 0.93 13.60 -58.07
N MET A 33 1.04 14.64 -57.23
CA MET A 33 -0.09 15.45 -56.77
C MET A 33 -0.29 16.64 -57.75
N PRO A 34 -1.53 16.96 -58.19
CA PRO A 34 -1.83 18.09 -59.08
C PRO A 34 -1.52 19.46 -58.47
N ASP A 35 -1.05 20.40 -59.31
CA ASP A 35 -0.67 21.78 -58.99
C ASP A 35 -1.79 22.53 -58.26
N SER A 36 -1.78 22.45 -56.94
CA SER A 36 -2.66 23.16 -56.02
C SER A 36 -1.82 23.68 -54.86
N ASP A 37 -2.30 24.72 -54.18
CA ASP A 37 -1.49 25.55 -53.28
C ASP A 37 -0.95 24.74 -52.08
N TYR A 38 0.27 24.16 -52.19
CA TYR A 38 0.83 23.18 -51.24
C TYR A 38 1.17 23.73 -49.83
N SER A 39 0.83 25.00 -49.57
CA SER A 39 1.11 25.66 -48.30
C SER A 39 0.37 25.03 -47.10
N PHE A 40 -0.73 24.29 -47.35
CA PHE A 40 -1.54 23.64 -46.31
C PHE A 40 -1.05 22.24 -45.89
N LEU A 41 -0.22 21.53 -46.67
CA LEU A 41 0.21 20.14 -46.40
C LEU A 41 1.29 20.02 -45.29
N LYS A 42 1.30 20.94 -44.33
CA LYS A 42 2.20 20.84 -43.16
C LYS A 42 1.66 19.80 -42.19
N LEU A 43 2.56 18.99 -41.64
CA LEU A 43 2.21 18.00 -40.62
C LEU A 43 1.63 18.74 -39.39
N PRO A 44 0.38 18.45 -38.99
CA PRO A 44 -0.29 19.19 -37.94
C PRO A 44 0.38 18.92 -36.60
N ARG A 45 0.78 19.99 -35.91
CA ARG A 45 1.36 19.91 -34.56
C ARG A 45 0.33 20.19 -33.48
N ASN A 46 -0.73 20.91 -33.86
CA ASN A 46 -1.76 21.42 -32.97
C ASN A 46 -3.16 21.09 -33.51
N LEU A 47 -4.16 21.06 -32.63
CA LEU A 47 -5.54 20.73 -32.98
C LEU A 47 -6.13 21.67 -34.05
N HIS A 48 -5.79 22.95 -33.99
CA HIS A 48 -6.25 23.96 -34.95
C HIS A 48 -5.67 23.76 -36.36
N GLU A 49 -4.38 23.39 -36.46
CA GLU A 49 -3.75 23.07 -37.74
C GLU A 49 -4.35 21.79 -38.36
N LEU A 50 -4.72 20.82 -37.52
CA LEU A 50 -5.40 19.61 -37.95
C LEU A 50 -6.76 19.94 -38.59
N GLN A 51 -7.57 20.81 -37.98
CA GLN A 51 -8.88 21.21 -38.53
C GLN A 51 -8.75 21.91 -39.89
N ILE A 52 -7.78 22.82 -40.02
CA ILE A 52 -7.49 23.50 -41.30
C ILE A 52 -7.07 22.48 -42.36
N LEU A 53 -6.20 21.54 -42.01
CA LEU A 53 -5.74 20.49 -42.92
C LEU A 53 -6.88 19.57 -43.35
N THR A 54 -7.75 19.17 -42.42
CA THR A 54 -8.95 18.37 -42.69
C THR A 54 -9.87 19.08 -43.68
N GLY A 55 -10.21 20.35 -43.45
CA GLY A 55 -11.12 21.09 -44.35
C GLY A 55 -10.61 21.25 -45.78
N HIS A 56 -9.29 21.42 -45.97
CA HIS A 56 -8.68 21.42 -47.30
C HIS A 56 -8.65 20.02 -47.93
N LEU A 57 -8.41 18.98 -47.14
CA LEU A 57 -8.37 17.60 -47.61
C LEU A 57 -9.75 17.01 -47.90
N GLU A 58 -10.82 17.41 -47.20
CA GLU A 58 -12.19 16.95 -47.47
C GLU A 58 -12.65 17.33 -48.88
N ASN A 59 -12.43 18.59 -49.27
CA ASN A 59 -12.72 19.09 -50.62
C ASN A 59 -11.91 18.33 -51.69
N TYR A 60 -10.68 17.92 -51.36
CA TYR A 60 -9.78 17.20 -52.27
C TYR A 60 -10.04 15.68 -52.33
N THR A 61 -10.55 15.09 -51.25
CA THR A 61 -10.81 13.65 -51.13
C THR A 61 -11.98 13.21 -52.02
N SER A 62 -12.89 14.13 -52.37
CA SER A 62 -14.00 13.88 -53.30
C SER A 62 -13.52 13.54 -54.72
N ASP A 63 -12.43 14.14 -55.19
CA ASP A 63 -11.97 14.00 -56.58
C ASP A 63 -10.73 13.07 -56.71
N TYR A 64 -9.93 12.90 -55.65
CA TYR A 64 -8.66 12.15 -55.69
C TYR A 64 -8.46 11.16 -54.51
N THR A 65 -9.50 10.43 -54.12
CA THR A 65 -9.49 9.53 -52.94
C THR A 65 -8.31 8.54 -52.90
N VAL A 66 -7.94 7.94 -54.05
CA VAL A 66 -6.85 6.95 -54.12
C VAL A 66 -5.48 7.58 -53.85
N GLN A 67 -5.23 8.79 -54.37
CA GLN A 67 -3.96 9.49 -54.17
C GLN A 67 -3.80 9.95 -52.71
N VAL A 68 -4.88 10.47 -52.10
CA VAL A 68 -4.89 10.83 -50.67
C VAL A 68 -4.63 9.61 -49.79
N LEU A 69 -5.24 8.46 -50.12
CA LEU A 69 -5.04 7.22 -49.38
C LEU A 69 -3.59 6.73 -49.44
N ILE A 70 -3.00 6.72 -50.64
CA ILE A 70 -1.60 6.32 -50.85
C ILE A 70 -0.65 7.28 -50.12
N GLY A 71 -0.88 8.59 -50.21
CA GLY A 71 -0.07 9.58 -49.52
C GLY A 71 -0.18 9.49 -48.00
N TYR A 72 -1.40 9.31 -47.48
CA TYR A 72 -1.63 9.07 -46.06
C TYR A 72 -0.86 7.85 -45.57
N CYS A 73 -0.99 6.70 -46.25
CA CYS A 73 -0.29 5.48 -45.88
C CYS A 73 1.24 5.66 -45.96
N ALA A 74 1.75 6.30 -47.02
CA ALA A 74 3.19 6.53 -47.18
C ALA A 74 3.76 7.38 -46.03
N VAL A 75 3.11 8.49 -45.70
CA VAL A 75 3.52 9.39 -44.61
C VAL A 75 3.42 8.68 -43.26
N TYR A 76 2.31 7.99 -42.99
CA TYR A 76 2.12 7.25 -41.72
C TYR A 76 3.19 6.17 -41.54
N ILE A 77 3.38 5.32 -42.57
CA ILE A 77 4.36 4.23 -42.54
C ILE A 77 5.76 4.81 -42.35
N PHE A 78 6.10 5.90 -43.04
CA PHE A 78 7.39 6.58 -42.88
C PHE A 78 7.61 7.04 -41.44
N MET A 79 6.65 7.80 -40.89
CA MET A 79 6.74 8.31 -39.51
C MET A 79 6.88 7.17 -38.50
N GLN A 80 6.09 6.12 -38.65
CA GLN A 80 6.11 4.96 -37.77
C GLN A 80 7.40 4.12 -37.91
N THR A 81 7.96 4.03 -39.13
CA THR A 81 9.21 3.30 -39.40
C THR A 81 10.41 3.97 -38.74
N PHE A 82 10.48 5.30 -38.85
CA PHE A 82 11.58 6.12 -38.31
C PHE A 82 11.30 6.69 -36.93
N MET A 83 10.29 6.18 -36.23
CA MET A 83 10.00 6.54 -34.83
C MET A 83 9.68 8.03 -34.64
N ILE A 84 9.17 8.71 -35.68
CA ILE A 84 8.85 10.13 -35.68
C ILE A 84 7.55 10.37 -34.89
N PRO A 85 7.55 11.21 -33.84
CA PRO A 85 6.34 11.51 -33.08
C PRO A 85 5.32 12.27 -33.95
N GLY A 86 4.03 11.99 -33.77
CA GLY A 86 2.94 12.69 -34.49
C GLY A 86 1.92 11.77 -35.18
N THR A 87 2.10 10.46 -35.14
CA THR A 87 1.15 9.48 -35.72
C THR A 87 -0.24 9.53 -35.09
N ILE A 88 -0.38 10.06 -33.87
CA ILE A 88 -1.68 10.30 -33.23
C ILE A 88 -2.53 11.31 -34.02
N PHE A 89 -1.93 12.37 -34.55
CA PHE A 89 -2.63 13.36 -35.38
C PHE A 89 -3.06 12.76 -36.71
N MET A 90 -2.25 11.87 -37.29
CA MET A 90 -2.63 11.12 -38.47
C MET A 90 -3.81 10.17 -38.19
N SER A 91 -3.88 9.55 -37.00
CA SER A 91 -5.03 8.73 -36.60
C SER A 91 -6.31 9.56 -36.42
N LEU A 92 -6.21 10.76 -35.85
CA LEU A 92 -7.33 11.71 -35.77
C LEU A 92 -7.79 12.14 -37.17
N LEU A 93 -6.84 12.47 -38.05
CA LEU A 93 -7.12 12.84 -39.44
C LEU A 93 -7.86 11.74 -40.19
N ALA A 94 -7.48 10.46 -40.00
CA ALA A 94 -8.17 9.34 -40.61
C ALA A 94 -9.63 9.21 -40.16
N GLY A 95 -9.93 9.56 -38.90
CA GLY A 95 -11.30 9.63 -38.41
C GLY A 95 -12.10 10.73 -39.07
N ALA A 96 -11.54 11.94 -39.13
CA ALA A 96 -12.20 13.07 -39.76
C ALA A 96 -12.49 12.81 -41.26
N LEU A 97 -11.52 12.26 -42.01
CA LEU A 97 -11.64 12.08 -43.47
C LEU A 97 -12.42 10.83 -43.91
N PHE A 98 -12.27 9.70 -43.20
CA PHE A 98 -12.77 8.41 -43.67
C PHE A 98 -13.85 7.80 -42.77
N GLY A 99 -14.20 8.46 -41.66
CA GLY A 99 -15.15 7.96 -40.68
C GLY A 99 -14.64 6.74 -39.90
N GLN A 100 -15.51 6.13 -39.09
CA GLN A 100 -15.06 5.19 -38.05
C GLN A 100 -14.47 3.90 -38.60
N LEU A 101 -15.26 3.12 -39.35
CA LEU A 101 -14.86 1.77 -39.74
C LEU A 101 -13.68 1.80 -40.72
N ARG A 102 -13.73 2.69 -41.72
CA ARG A 102 -12.66 2.84 -42.72
C ARG A 102 -11.42 3.50 -42.12
N GLY A 103 -11.58 4.50 -41.26
CA GLY A 103 -10.48 5.14 -40.53
C GLY A 103 -9.73 4.17 -39.62
N VAL A 104 -10.44 3.34 -38.83
CA VAL A 104 -9.81 2.31 -37.99
C VAL A 104 -9.06 1.28 -38.84
N ALA A 105 -9.68 0.76 -39.90
CA ALA A 105 -9.04 -0.20 -40.78
C ALA A 105 -7.76 0.37 -41.41
N LEU A 106 -7.82 1.62 -41.87
CA LEU A 106 -6.69 2.33 -42.47
C LEU A 106 -5.55 2.56 -41.47
N VAL A 107 -5.86 3.01 -40.26
CA VAL A 107 -4.88 3.25 -39.18
C VAL A 107 -4.22 1.94 -38.76
N VAL A 108 -5.00 0.87 -38.53
CA VAL A 108 -4.46 -0.43 -38.12
C VAL A 108 -3.54 -1.00 -39.20
N PHE A 109 -3.92 -0.88 -40.48
CA PHE A 109 -3.09 -1.29 -41.61
C PHE A 109 -1.78 -0.49 -41.67
N ALA A 110 -1.86 0.83 -41.72
CA ALA A 110 -0.69 1.71 -41.84
C ALA A 110 0.25 1.60 -40.63
N ALA A 111 -0.30 1.53 -39.42
CA ALA A 111 0.47 1.37 -38.19
C ALA A 111 1.16 0.00 -38.11
N SER A 112 0.49 -1.08 -38.55
CA SER A 112 1.07 -2.43 -38.57
C SER A 112 2.15 -2.56 -39.65
N ALA A 113 1.94 -1.96 -40.82
CA ALA A 113 2.95 -1.91 -41.88
C ALA A 113 4.19 -1.12 -41.43
N GLY A 114 4.01 0.08 -40.86
CA GLY A 114 5.11 0.89 -40.32
C GLY A 114 5.82 0.24 -39.14
N ALA A 115 5.08 -0.41 -38.22
CA ALA A 115 5.67 -1.15 -37.10
C ALA A 115 6.49 -2.37 -37.59
N SER A 116 6.04 -3.02 -38.66
CA SER A 116 6.77 -4.13 -39.31
C SER A 116 8.07 -3.64 -39.94
N SER A 117 8.02 -2.53 -40.67
CA SER A 117 9.22 -1.88 -41.23
C SER A 117 10.21 -1.48 -40.13
N CYS A 118 9.73 -0.89 -39.04
CA CYS A 118 10.54 -0.56 -37.86
C CYS A 118 11.18 -1.81 -37.22
N TYR A 119 10.41 -2.90 -37.09
CA TYR A 119 10.90 -4.18 -36.58
C TYR A 119 12.07 -4.71 -37.43
N PHE A 120 11.95 -4.72 -38.76
CA PHE A 120 13.03 -5.20 -39.63
C PHE A 120 14.23 -4.27 -39.61
N LEU A 121 14.02 -2.96 -39.58
CA LEU A 121 15.10 -1.98 -39.45
C LEU A 121 15.87 -2.15 -38.14
N SER A 122 15.15 -2.36 -37.03
CA SER A 122 15.74 -2.67 -35.73
C SER A 122 16.46 -4.03 -35.72
N LYS A 123 15.92 -5.03 -36.41
CA LYS A 123 16.56 -6.34 -36.53
C LYS A 123 17.90 -6.25 -37.29
N LEU A 124 17.95 -5.41 -38.33
CA LEU A 124 19.14 -5.23 -39.17
C LEU A 124 20.21 -4.36 -38.50
N ILE A 125 19.82 -3.26 -37.84
CA ILE A 125 20.76 -2.25 -37.31
C ILE A 125 20.79 -2.25 -35.78
N GLY A 126 19.62 -2.28 -35.15
CA GLY A 126 19.47 -2.17 -33.69
C GLY A 126 20.00 -3.38 -32.94
N LYS A 127 19.76 -4.61 -33.44
CA LYS A 127 20.20 -5.84 -32.78
C LYS A 127 21.74 -5.98 -32.76
N PRO A 128 22.48 -5.80 -33.88
CA PRO A 128 23.94 -5.79 -33.86
C PRO A 128 24.51 -4.70 -32.94
N LEU A 129 23.92 -3.50 -32.97
CA LEU A 129 24.34 -2.37 -32.13
C LEU A 129 24.24 -2.68 -30.62
N VAL A 130 23.09 -3.20 -30.17
CA VAL A 130 22.90 -3.53 -28.75
C VAL A 130 23.77 -4.71 -28.32
N PHE A 131 24.05 -5.65 -29.24
CA PHE A 131 24.97 -6.75 -28.95
C PHE A 131 26.40 -6.27 -28.70
N VAL A 132 26.88 -5.27 -29.44
CA VAL A 132 28.20 -4.66 -29.23
C VAL A 132 28.25 -3.83 -27.94
N LEU A 133 27.19 -3.06 -27.64
CA LEU A 133 27.17 -2.16 -26.48
C LEU A 133 26.89 -2.88 -25.14
N TRP A 134 25.99 -3.87 -25.12
CA TRP A 134 25.53 -4.54 -23.90
C TRP A 134 25.24 -6.05 -24.10
N PRO A 135 26.26 -6.87 -24.39
CA PRO A 135 26.08 -8.29 -24.72
C PRO A 135 25.46 -9.11 -23.57
N ASP A 136 25.89 -8.87 -22.32
CA ASP A 136 25.44 -9.64 -21.16
C ASP A 136 23.95 -9.42 -20.85
N LYS A 137 23.50 -8.15 -20.89
CA LYS A 137 22.10 -7.79 -20.67
C LYS A 137 21.20 -8.33 -21.78
N LEU A 138 21.65 -8.21 -23.04
CA LEU A 138 20.92 -8.72 -24.18
C LEU A 138 20.70 -10.24 -24.07
N THR A 139 21.75 -10.98 -23.73
CA THR A 139 21.70 -12.44 -23.55
C THR A 139 20.77 -12.83 -22.41
N PHE A 140 20.75 -12.08 -21.31
CA PHE A 140 19.81 -12.29 -20.21
C PHE A 140 18.35 -12.13 -20.67
N PHE A 141 18.02 -11.03 -21.35
CA PHE A 141 16.65 -10.79 -21.82
C PHE A 141 16.20 -11.80 -22.87
N GLN A 142 17.07 -12.16 -23.82
CA GLN A 142 16.78 -13.21 -24.81
C GLN A 142 16.50 -14.57 -24.14
N LYS A 143 17.26 -14.94 -23.10
CA LYS A 143 16.98 -16.16 -22.31
C LYS A 143 15.61 -16.10 -21.63
N GLN A 144 15.20 -14.94 -21.10
CA GLN A 144 13.90 -14.79 -20.47
C GLN A 144 12.74 -14.90 -21.47
N VAL A 145 12.90 -14.33 -22.68
CA VAL A 145 11.92 -14.48 -23.77
C VAL A 145 11.85 -15.94 -24.24
N ALA A 146 12.99 -16.60 -24.38
CA ALA A 146 13.05 -18.02 -24.78
C ALA A 146 12.33 -18.95 -23.79
N LYS A 147 12.45 -18.70 -22.48
CA LYS A 147 11.72 -19.45 -21.43
C LYS A 147 10.20 -19.30 -21.52
N ARG A 148 9.70 -18.23 -22.17
CA ARG A 148 8.26 -17.87 -22.21
C ARG A 148 7.67 -17.94 -23.61
N ARG A 149 8.31 -18.68 -24.51
CA ARG A 149 7.99 -18.72 -25.95
C ARG A 149 6.55 -19.13 -26.24
N GLU A 150 5.99 -20.06 -25.47
CA GLU A 150 4.61 -20.57 -25.65
C GLU A 150 3.53 -19.52 -25.35
N LYS A 151 3.80 -18.55 -24.47
CA LYS A 151 2.84 -17.51 -24.07
C LYS A 151 3.20 -16.13 -24.65
N LEU A 152 4.17 -16.08 -25.56
CA LEU A 152 4.75 -14.83 -26.04
C LEU A 152 3.75 -13.94 -26.79
N LEU A 153 2.79 -14.55 -27.50
CA LEU A 153 1.70 -13.82 -28.16
C LEU A 153 0.82 -13.08 -27.15
N ASN A 154 0.46 -13.73 -26.04
CA ASN A 154 -0.38 -13.13 -25.00
C ASN A 154 0.34 -11.99 -24.29
N TYR A 155 1.63 -12.15 -24.00
CA TYR A 155 2.45 -11.07 -23.45
C TYR A 155 2.54 -9.88 -24.41
N MET A 156 2.76 -10.13 -25.70
CA MET A 156 2.81 -9.06 -26.70
C MET A 156 1.48 -8.36 -26.88
N LEU A 157 0.37 -9.10 -26.87
CA LEU A 157 -0.97 -8.52 -26.96
C LEU A 157 -1.25 -7.61 -25.76
N PHE A 158 -0.90 -8.05 -24.56
CA PHE A 158 -1.02 -7.23 -23.35
C PHE A 158 -0.22 -5.93 -23.43
N LEU A 159 1.03 -5.98 -23.90
CA LEU A 159 1.86 -4.80 -24.08
C LEU A 159 1.33 -3.82 -25.14
N ARG A 160 0.58 -4.31 -26.13
CA ARG A 160 0.00 -3.47 -27.21
C ARG A 160 -1.31 -2.83 -26.82
N VAL A 161 -2.11 -3.53 -26.03
CA VAL A 161 -3.41 -3.04 -25.55
C VAL A 161 -3.23 -2.06 -24.39
N THR A 162 -2.23 -2.29 -23.52
CA THR A 162 -1.97 -1.41 -22.38
C THR A 162 -1.01 -0.27 -22.75
N PRO A 163 -1.26 0.97 -22.33
CA PRO A 163 -0.38 2.12 -22.62
C PRO A 163 0.88 2.16 -21.73
N THR A 164 1.35 1.00 -21.27
CA THR A 164 2.45 0.89 -20.29
C THR A 164 3.81 1.26 -20.90
N LEU A 165 4.02 0.96 -22.18
CA LEU A 165 5.24 1.26 -22.91
C LEU A 165 4.90 1.97 -24.23
N PRO A 166 5.73 2.94 -24.67
CA PRO A 166 5.56 3.56 -25.98
C PRO A 166 5.59 2.52 -27.11
N ASN A 167 4.67 2.62 -28.07
CA ASN A 167 4.60 1.72 -29.23
C ASN A 167 5.94 1.64 -29.99
N THR A 168 6.62 2.77 -30.07
CA THR A 168 7.94 2.92 -30.68
C THR A 168 9.00 2.06 -30.00
N PHE A 169 8.97 1.99 -28.67
CA PHE A 169 9.89 1.16 -27.90
C PHE A 169 9.64 -0.33 -28.13
N ILE A 170 8.36 -0.75 -28.16
CA ILE A 170 7.98 -2.15 -28.43
C ILE A 170 8.46 -2.57 -29.83
N ASN A 171 8.26 -1.72 -30.85
CA ASN A 171 8.71 -1.99 -32.22
C ASN A 171 10.23 -2.22 -32.30
N LEU A 172 11.01 -1.37 -31.62
CA LEU A 172 12.47 -1.43 -31.60
C LEU A 172 12.98 -2.62 -30.78
N ALA A 173 12.44 -2.84 -29.58
CA ALA A 173 12.95 -3.84 -28.64
C ALA A 173 12.61 -5.29 -29.03
N SER A 174 11.46 -5.51 -29.66
CA SER A 174 10.97 -6.86 -30.03
C SER A 174 11.98 -7.72 -30.80
N PRO A 175 12.59 -7.26 -31.91
CA PRO A 175 13.59 -8.04 -32.64
C PRO A 175 14.91 -8.20 -31.88
N ILE A 176 15.24 -7.24 -31.00
CA ILE A 176 16.47 -7.26 -30.20
C ILE A 176 16.40 -8.44 -29.20
N VAL A 177 15.26 -8.61 -28.54
CA VAL A 177 15.02 -9.70 -27.58
C VAL A 177 14.52 -11.01 -28.21
N ASP A 178 14.64 -11.16 -29.53
CA ASP A 178 14.29 -12.37 -30.30
C ASP A 178 12.81 -12.78 -30.26
N VAL A 179 11.91 -11.80 -30.25
CA VAL A 179 10.48 -12.08 -30.49
C VAL A 179 10.27 -12.41 -31.97
N PRO A 180 9.61 -13.54 -32.31
CA PRO A 180 9.31 -13.89 -33.69
C PRO A 180 8.39 -12.86 -34.38
N PHE A 181 8.67 -12.56 -35.65
CA PHE A 181 7.91 -11.56 -36.42
C PHE A 181 6.42 -11.88 -36.51
N HIS A 182 6.03 -13.14 -36.70
CA HIS A 182 4.61 -13.51 -36.76
C HIS A 182 3.86 -13.22 -35.46
N THR A 183 4.50 -13.47 -34.30
CA THR A 183 3.95 -13.16 -32.97
C THR A 183 3.79 -11.65 -32.81
N PHE A 184 4.81 -10.89 -33.20
CA PHE A 184 4.79 -9.44 -33.18
C PHE A 184 3.70 -8.86 -34.09
N LEU A 185 3.59 -9.34 -35.32
CA LEU A 185 2.62 -8.87 -36.32
C LEU A 185 1.18 -9.15 -35.87
N LEU A 186 0.88 -10.37 -35.43
CA LEU A 186 -0.46 -10.73 -34.94
C LEU A 186 -0.86 -9.92 -33.72
N ALA A 187 0.04 -9.78 -32.74
CA ALA A 187 -0.22 -8.96 -31.55
C ALA A 187 -0.40 -7.47 -31.88
N THR A 188 0.33 -6.95 -32.88
CA THR A 188 0.22 -5.55 -33.31
C THR A 188 -1.08 -5.30 -34.07
N LEU A 189 -1.47 -6.20 -34.98
CA LEU A 189 -2.72 -6.11 -35.73
C LEU A 189 -3.94 -6.10 -34.81
N ILE A 190 -3.97 -6.99 -33.82
CA ILE A 190 -5.10 -7.12 -32.89
C ILE A 190 -5.03 -6.06 -31.78
N GLY A 191 -3.86 -5.89 -31.19
CA GLY A 191 -3.68 -5.06 -29.99
C GLY A 191 -3.80 -3.56 -30.23
N LEU A 192 -3.62 -3.08 -31.47
CA LEU A 192 -3.79 -1.66 -31.81
C LEU A 192 -5.25 -1.28 -32.11
N ILE A 193 -6.15 -2.24 -32.34
CA ILE A 193 -7.55 -1.96 -32.70
C ILE A 193 -8.26 -1.08 -31.66
N PRO A 194 -8.19 -1.35 -30.34
CA PRO A 194 -8.88 -0.54 -29.34
C PRO A 194 -8.39 0.91 -29.33
N ALA A 195 -7.07 1.12 -29.34
CA ALA A 195 -6.48 2.45 -29.36
C ALA A 195 -6.80 3.21 -30.66
N ALA A 196 -6.75 2.51 -31.80
CA ALA A 196 -7.15 3.08 -33.09
C ALA A 196 -8.63 3.47 -33.10
N TYR A 197 -9.51 2.64 -32.53
CA TYR A 197 -10.95 2.90 -32.44
C TYR A 197 -11.25 4.20 -31.69
N VAL A 198 -10.66 4.38 -30.50
CA VAL A 198 -10.87 5.56 -29.66
C VAL A 198 -10.31 6.82 -30.34
N THR A 199 -9.11 6.74 -30.90
CA THR A 199 -8.48 7.90 -31.57
C THR A 199 -9.20 8.29 -32.86
N VAL A 200 -9.65 7.33 -33.66
CA VAL A 200 -10.45 7.61 -34.87
C VAL A 200 -11.82 8.20 -34.51
N ARG A 201 -12.48 7.70 -33.46
CA ARG A 201 -13.73 8.28 -32.93
C ARG A 201 -13.56 9.74 -32.54
N ALA A 202 -12.47 10.06 -31.81
CA ALA A 202 -12.14 11.42 -31.45
C ALA A 202 -11.89 12.31 -32.68
N GLY A 203 -11.27 11.75 -33.73
CA GLY A 203 -11.07 12.43 -35.01
C GLY A 203 -12.37 12.82 -35.72
N ILE A 204 -13.38 11.95 -35.69
CA ILE A 204 -14.71 12.23 -36.26
C ILE A 204 -15.38 13.38 -35.51
N ALA A 205 -15.40 13.30 -34.18
CA ALA A 205 -15.97 14.35 -33.34
C ALA A 205 -15.29 15.70 -33.57
N LEU A 206 -13.98 15.72 -33.86
CA LEU A 206 -13.24 16.94 -34.18
C LEU A 206 -13.55 17.52 -35.56
N GLY A 207 -13.89 16.67 -36.54
CA GLY A 207 -14.33 17.10 -37.87
C GLY A 207 -15.72 17.73 -37.87
N GLU A 208 -16.58 17.32 -36.92
CA GLU A 208 -17.95 17.84 -36.76
C GLU A 208 -18.03 19.18 -36.01
N LEU A 209 -16.94 19.63 -35.35
CA LEU A 209 -16.93 20.85 -34.53
C LEU A 209 -16.59 22.11 -35.35
N THR A 210 -17.60 22.92 -35.63
CA THR A 210 -17.47 24.19 -36.39
C THR A 210 -17.15 25.43 -35.54
N SER A 211 -17.23 25.38 -34.21
CA SER A 211 -16.93 26.54 -33.33
C SER A 211 -16.41 26.15 -31.94
N LEU A 212 -15.56 27.00 -31.34
CA LEU A 212 -15.04 26.80 -29.96
C LEU A 212 -16.11 26.93 -28.86
N SER A 213 -17.31 27.43 -29.20
CA SER A 213 -18.47 27.49 -28.29
C SER A 213 -19.18 26.14 -28.14
N ASP A 214 -19.06 25.22 -29.10
CA ASP A 214 -19.66 23.86 -29.01
C ASP A 214 -18.88 22.92 -28.08
N LEU A 215 -17.64 23.27 -27.73
CA LEU A 215 -16.84 22.55 -26.72
C LEU A 215 -17.34 22.80 -25.29
N TYR A 216 -18.06 23.91 -25.06
CA TYR A 216 -18.54 24.31 -23.73
C TYR A 216 -20.05 24.12 -23.54
N ASP A 217 -20.79 23.78 -24.58
CA ASP A 217 -22.24 23.61 -24.49
C ASP A 217 -22.66 22.19 -24.08
N THR A 218 -23.82 22.11 -23.42
CA THR A 218 -24.26 21.02 -22.52
C THR A 218 -24.55 19.66 -23.19
N HIS A 219 -24.19 19.48 -24.47
CA HIS A 219 -24.15 18.20 -25.17
C HIS A 219 -22.77 17.50 -25.13
N SER A 220 -21.73 18.17 -24.61
CA SER A 220 -20.39 17.61 -24.44
C SER A 220 -20.25 16.54 -23.33
N SER A 221 -21.35 16.22 -22.63
CA SER A 221 -21.43 15.08 -21.71
C SER A 221 -21.50 13.74 -22.46
N ALA A 222 -21.94 13.69 -23.72
CA ALA A 222 -21.95 12.44 -24.49
C ALA A 222 -20.54 11.96 -24.86
N VAL A 223 -19.60 12.87 -25.12
CA VAL A 223 -18.21 12.53 -25.50
C VAL A 223 -17.39 12.11 -24.28
N THR A 224 -17.61 12.71 -23.12
CA THR A 224 -16.99 12.26 -21.86
C THR A 224 -17.64 10.98 -21.30
N ILE A 225 -18.95 10.79 -21.50
CA ILE A 225 -19.67 9.56 -21.10
C ILE A 225 -19.36 8.39 -22.05
N GLU A 226 -19.17 8.62 -23.35
CA GLU A 226 -18.68 7.57 -24.27
C GLU A 226 -17.20 7.24 -24.06
N ALA A 227 -16.34 8.24 -23.77
CA ALA A 227 -14.97 7.97 -23.36
C ALA A 227 -14.88 7.21 -22.01
N ALA A 228 -15.83 7.45 -21.09
CA ALA A 228 -15.99 6.67 -19.86
C ALA A 228 -16.55 5.26 -20.12
N ARG A 229 -17.42 5.08 -21.13
CA ARG A 229 -17.87 3.77 -21.63
C ARG A 229 -16.72 2.98 -22.26
N ASP A 230 -15.77 3.66 -22.90
CA ASP A 230 -14.55 3.07 -23.46
C ASP A 230 -13.50 2.73 -22.38
N TYR A 231 -13.44 3.46 -21.26
CA TYR A 231 -12.74 3.04 -20.05
C TYR A 231 -13.33 1.75 -19.44
N CYS A 232 -14.65 1.58 -19.52
CA CYS A 232 -15.33 0.35 -19.10
C CYS A 232 -15.00 -0.82 -20.04
N LEU A 233 -14.84 -0.58 -21.34
CA LEU A 233 -14.28 -1.54 -22.29
C LEU A 233 -12.81 -1.87 -21.98
N ALA A 234 -12.00 -0.91 -21.55
CA ALA A 234 -10.63 -1.18 -21.10
C ALA A 234 -10.59 -2.07 -19.83
N GLU A 235 -11.56 -1.93 -18.91
CA GLU A 235 -11.72 -2.86 -17.78
C GLU A 235 -12.25 -4.23 -18.20
N VAL A 236 -13.18 -4.32 -19.16
CA VAL A 236 -13.65 -5.59 -19.73
C VAL A 236 -12.53 -6.28 -20.50
N ILE A 237 -11.68 -5.53 -21.21
CA ILE A 237 -10.48 -6.03 -21.88
C ILE A 237 -9.42 -6.43 -20.85
N LEU A 238 -9.24 -5.68 -19.77
CA LEU A 238 -8.39 -6.06 -18.64
C LEU A 238 -8.90 -7.33 -17.95
N TRP A 239 -10.22 -7.50 -17.85
CA TRP A 239 -10.92 -8.67 -17.31
C TRP A 239 -10.81 -9.90 -18.23
N ILE A 240 -10.96 -9.73 -19.55
CA ILE A 240 -10.71 -10.78 -20.54
C ILE A 240 -9.22 -11.14 -20.56
N CYS A 241 -8.31 -10.16 -20.49
CA CYS A 241 -6.86 -10.39 -20.47
C CYS A 241 -6.39 -11.06 -19.17
N THR A 242 -6.97 -10.70 -18.02
CA THR A 242 -6.75 -11.43 -16.76
C THR A 242 -7.33 -12.84 -16.87
N SER A 243 -8.53 -13.01 -17.42
CA SER A 243 -9.13 -14.34 -17.62
C SER A 243 -8.32 -15.26 -18.55
N PHE A 244 -7.65 -14.72 -19.59
CA PHE A 244 -6.78 -15.49 -20.49
C PHE A 244 -5.34 -15.72 -19.96
N THR A 245 -4.88 -14.93 -18.98
CA THR A 245 -3.59 -15.16 -18.29
C THR A 245 -3.73 -16.04 -17.05
N TYR A 246 -4.93 -16.16 -16.47
CA TYR A 246 -5.28 -17.08 -15.38
C TYR A 246 -5.52 -18.52 -15.89
N SER A 247 -4.52 -19.11 -16.56
CA SER A 247 -4.27 -20.54 -16.42
C SER A 247 -3.20 -20.70 -15.34
N PRO A 248 -3.40 -21.58 -14.35
CA PRO A 248 -2.69 -21.53 -13.07
C PRO A 248 -1.18 -21.51 -13.33
N LEU A 249 -0.53 -20.41 -12.91
CA LEU A 249 0.91 -20.36 -12.76
C LEU A 249 1.28 -21.49 -11.79
N HIS A 250 1.76 -22.60 -12.34
CA HIS A 250 2.24 -23.73 -11.58
C HIS A 250 3.41 -23.30 -10.69
N ARG A 251 3.31 -23.72 -9.42
CA ARG A 251 4.34 -23.80 -8.35
C ARG A 251 5.56 -22.89 -8.52
N GLU A 252 5.59 -21.82 -7.72
CA GLU A 252 6.80 -21.02 -7.45
C GLU A 252 7.98 -21.93 -7.08
N ASP A 253 9.13 -21.69 -7.72
CA ASP A 253 10.41 -22.14 -7.19
C ASP A 253 10.57 -21.54 -5.78
N GLN A 254 10.88 -22.40 -4.81
CA GLN A 254 10.90 -22.09 -3.37
C GLN A 254 11.86 -20.95 -2.97
N GLU A 255 12.67 -20.42 -3.91
CA GLU A 255 13.73 -19.43 -3.66
C GLU A 255 13.48 -18.01 -4.23
N VAL A 256 12.54 -17.77 -5.15
CA VAL A 256 12.34 -16.42 -5.74
C VAL A 256 10.87 -16.10 -6.00
N SER A 257 10.20 -15.45 -5.06
CA SER A 257 8.85 -14.90 -5.28
C SER A 257 8.91 -13.52 -5.92
N TYR A 258 8.58 -13.45 -7.22
CA TYR A 258 8.54 -12.18 -7.97
C TYR A 258 7.49 -11.20 -7.41
N GLY A 259 6.33 -11.70 -6.98
CA GLY A 259 5.28 -10.87 -6.39
C GLY A 259 5.75 -10.19 -5.11
N LEU A 260 6.48 -10.93 -4.26
CA LEU A 260 7.10 -10.40 -3.07
C LEU A 260 8.15 -9.33 -3.40
N ASN A 261 9.02 -9.57 -4.37
CA ASN A 261 10.05 -8.60 -4.78
C ASN A 261 9.44 -7.28 -5.27
N TRP A 262 8.36 -7.34 -6.06
CA TRP A 262 7.62 -6.14 -6.46
C TRP A 262 6.99 -5.42 -5.27
N ALA A 263 6.37 -6.16 -4.35
CA ALA A 263 5.77 -5.57 -3.16
C ALA A 263 6.82 -4.89 -2.27
N ILE A 264 8.03 -5.45 -2.15
CA ILE A 264 9.15 -4.83 -1.43
C ILE A 264 9.66 -3.59 -2.17
N ALA A 265 9.73 -3.63 -3.51
CA ALA A 265 10.13 -2.49 -4.34
C ALA A 265 9.17 -1.30 -4.22
N THR A 266 7.85 -1.53 -4.09
CA THR A 266 6.88 -0.44 -3.82
C THR A 266 7.13 0.26 -2.47
N ARG A 267 7.85 -0.39 -1.56
CA ARG A 267 8.27 0.16 -0.26
C ARG A 267 9.68 0.78 -0.29
N GLY A 268 10.25 0.95 -1.49
CA GLY A 268 11.53 1.60 -1.71
C GLY A 268 12.76 0.72 -1.46
N VAL A 269 12.58 -0.60 -1.26
CA VAL A 269 13.68 -1.55 -1.08
C VAL A 269 13.82 -2.40 -2.35
N VAL A 270 15.01 -2.38 -2.98
CA VAL A 270 15.29 -3.17 -4.18
C VAL A 270 16.04 -4.43 -3.77
N VAL A 271 15.45 -5.58 -4.05
CA VAL A 271 16.05 -6.89 -3.77
C VAL A 271 17.14 -7.20 -4.79
N LYS A 272 18.35 -7.49 -4.32
CA LYS A 272 19.49 -7.80 -5.19
C LYS A 272 19.66 -9.29 -5.48
N ASP A 273 19.80 -10.11 -4.42
CA ASP A 273 20.11 -11.53 -4.57
C ASP A 273 19.01 -12.43 -3.99
N LYS A 274 18.89 -12.54 -2.65
CA LYS A 274 18.00 -13.49 -1.98
C LYS A 274 17.05 -12.81 -1.01
N VAL A 275 15.79 -13.27 -1.00
CA VAL A 275 14.78 -12.93 0.00
C VAL A 275 14.30 -14.20 0.66
N PHE A 276 14.46 -14.27 1.96
CA PHE A 276 13.90 -15.31 2.80
C PHE A 276 12.54 -14.84 3.32
N TYR A 277 11.50 -15.60 3.00
CA TYR A 277 10.11 -15.22 3.31
C TYR A 277 9.49 -16.18 4.30
N ASN A 278 8.92 -15.65 5.39
CA ASN A 278 8.19 -16.41 6.41
C ASN A 278 8.93 -17.68 6.89
N LEU A 279 10.24 -17.57 7.13
CA LEU A 279 11.05 -18.69 7.62
C LEU A 279 10.54 -19.18 8.96
N GLU A 280 10.54 -20.50 9.15
CA GLU A 280 10.18 -21.07 10.45
C GLU A 280 11.29 -20.78 11.49
N PRO A 281 10.96 -20.69 12.79
CA PRO A 281 11.95 -20.38 13.83
C PRO A 281 13.18 -21.32 13.83
N SER A 282 13.00 -22.58 13.46
CA SER A 282 14.10 -23.55 13.34
C SER A 282 15.09 -23.23 12.22
N GLU A 283 14.64 -22.56 11.15
CA GLU A 283 15.46 -22.14 10.01
C GLU A 283 16.20 -20.84 10.33
N LEU A 284 15.53 -19.91 11.04
CA LEU A 284 16.13 -18.68 11.54
C LEU A 284 17.24 -18.96 12.57
N GLN A 285 17.08 -19.96 13.45
CA GLN A 285 18.14 -20.34 14.40
C GLN A 285 19.40 -20.89 13.72
N LYS A 286 19.25 -21.63 12.62
CA LYS A 286 20.38 -22.12 11.80
C LYS A 286 21.16 -20.99 11.13
N SER A 287 20.53 -19.81 10.97
CA SER A 287 21.15 -18.61 10.38
C SER A 287 21.91 -17.71 11.37
N GLY A 288 22.13 -18.16 12.63
CA GLY A 288 23.09 -17.54 13.55
C GLY A 288 22.50 -16.57 14.59
N THR A 289 21.51 -17.01 15.38
CA THR A 289 20.89 -16.17 16.43
C THR A 289 21.70 -16.13 17.73
N THR A 290 22.06 -14.93 18.21
CA THR A 290 22.35 -14.64 19.63
C THR A 290 21.67 -13.33 20.00
N CYS A 291 20.70 -13.36 20.92
CA CYS A 291 19.95 -12.17 21.36
C CYS A 291 20.38 -11.79 22.78
N ALA A 292 21.11 -10.68 22.94
CA ALA A 292 21.32 -10.04 24.25
C ALA A 292 21.56 -8.53 24.11
N GLY A 293 20.73 -7.73 24.78
CA GLY A 293 20.95 -6.30 24.97
C GLY A 293 19.73 -5.57 25.51
N ASN A 294 19.90 -4.82 26.60
CA ASN A 294 18.91 -3.87 27.14
C ASN A 294 19.15 -2.48 26.53
N VAL A 295 18.07 -1.78 26.20
CA VAL A 295 18.08 -0.38 25.71
C VAL A 295 17.14 0.45 26.58
N ILE A 296 17.52 1.69 26.89
CA ILE A 296 16.74 2.66 27.68
C ILE A 296 16.27 3.76 26.73
N GLY A 297 14.96 3.98 26.61
CA GLY A 297 14.34 4.93 25.69
C GLY A 297 14.00 6.28 26.32
N GLY A 298 14.37 7.37 25.65
CA GLY A 298 13.86 8.74 25.85
C GLY A 298 13.48 9.32 24.48
N PHE A 299 12.45 10.17 24.43
CA PHE A 299 11.83 10.60 23.16
C PHE A 299 11.93 12.12 22.94
N PRO A 300 12.58 12.55 21.84
CA PRO A 300 12.32 13.83 21.18
C PRO A 300 11.41 13.67 19.94
N ASP A 301 10.52 14.63 19.69
CA ASP A 301 9.70 14.68 18.47
C ASP A 301 10.57 14.87 17.22
N ILE A 302 10.49 13.94 16.27
CA ILE A 302 11.23 13.98 15.00
C ILE A 302 10.34 14.60 13.91
N SER A 303 10.89 15.51 13.11
CA SER A 303 10.14 16.13 12.01
C SER A 303 9.89 15.15 10.85
N ARG A 304 8.81 15.38 10.07
CA ARG A 304 8.49 14.58 8.86
C ARG A 304 9.65 14.52 7.86
N GLY A 305 10.38 15.62 7.70
CA GLY A 305 11.55 15.69 6.82
C GLY A 305 12.71 14.81 7.31
N GLN A 306 12.96 14.78 8.62
CA GLN A 306 13.96 13.89 9.21
C GLN A 306 13.57 12.41 9.06
N PHE A 307 12.29 12.07 9.29
CA PHE A 307 11.80 10.71 9.06
C PHE A 307 11.98 10.26 7.61
N ALA A 308 11.59 11.10 6.64
CA ALA A 308 11.75 10.79 5.21
C ALA A 308 13.22 10.59 4.82
N LYS A 309 14.13 11.41 5.38
CA LYS A 309 15.58 11.26 5.17
C LYS A 309 16.10 9.95 5.77
N LEU A 310 15.66 9.62 6.98
CA LEU A 310 16.02 8.37 7.66
C LEU A 310 15.51 7.15 6.89
N LEU A 311 14.25 7.17 6.46
CA LEU A 311 13.63 6.11 5.66
C LEU A 311 14.41 5.87 4.36
N LYS A 312 14.81 6.93 3.66
CA LYS A 312 15.61 6.83 2.43
C LYS A 312 16.99 6.19 2.69
N GLN A 313 17.63 6.51 3.80
CA GLN A 313 18.92 5.91 4.17
C GLN A 313 18.78 4.42 4.52
N VAL A 314 17.75 4.06 5.29
CA VAL A 314 17.48 2.68 5.71
C VAL A 314 17.09 1.81 4.52
N THR A 315 16.20 2.29 3.66
CA THR A 315 15.80 1.56 2.45
C THR A 315 16.95 1.39 1.46
N PHE A 316 17.82 2.39 1.32
CA PHE A 316 19.06 2.28 0.55
C PHE A 316 20.01 1.22 1.13
N HIS A 317 20.19 1.21 2.46
CA HIS A 317 20.98 0.19 3.15
C HIS A 317 20.42 -1.21 2.92
N LEU A 318 19.12 -1.42 3.16
CA LEU A 318 18.45 -2.70 2.91
C LEU A 318 18.58 -3.15 1.45
N SER A 319 18.53 -2.22 0.49
CA SER A 319 18.71 -2.53 -0.94
C SER A 319 20.14 -2.93 -1.31
N SER A 320 21.13 -2.58 -0.48
CA SER A 320 22.53 -2.93 -0.70
C SER A 320 22.90 -4.33 -0.21
N ILE A 321 22.05 -4.92 0.65
CA ILE A 321 22.30 -6.21 1.29
C ILE A 321 21.88 -7.35 0.36
N SER A 322 22.70 -8.40 0.32
CA SER A 322 22.47 -9.56 -0.56
C SER A 322 21.30 -10.43 -0.08
N SER A 323 21.15 -10.60 1.23
CA SER A 323 20.14 -11.47 1.84
C SER A 323 19.21 -10.67 2.74
N LEU A 324 17.96 -10.52 2.32
CA LEU A 324 16.91 -9.89 3.11
C LEU A 324 15.98 -10.94 3.70
N TYR A 325 15.47 -10.66 4.89
CA TYR A 325 14.50 -11.51 5.57
C TYR A 325 13.19 -10.74 5.68
N VAL A 326 12.10 -11.37 5.25
CA VAL A 326 10.77 -10.79 5.25
C VAL A 326 9.82 -11.68 6.03
N GLN A 327 9.12 -11.07 6.98
CA GLN A 327 8.12 -11.75 7.78
C GLN A 327 6.81 -10.98 7.71
N ASP A 328 5.78 -11.69 7.29
CA ASP A 328 4.42 -11.22 7.27
C ASP A 328 3.70 -11.70 8.54
N GLY A 329 2.88 -10.83 9.11
CA GLY A 329 2.08 -11.11 10.30
C GLY A 329 0.92 -10.13 10.45
N ALA A 330 0.27 -10.17 11.60
CA ALA A 330 -0.79 -9.24 11.94
C ALA A 330 -0.74 -8.82 13.41
N ILE A 331 -1.32 -7.67 13.68
CA ILE A 331 -1.69 -7.22 15.02
C ILE A 331 -3.20 -7.36 15.13
N GLY A 332 -3.67 -8.07 16.16
CA GLY A 332 -5.06 -8.46 16.30
C GLY A 332 -5.35 -9.86 15.75
N SER A 333 -6.17 -10.62 16.49
CA SER A 333 -6.50 -12.02 16.16
C SER A 333 -7.71 -12.22 15.26
N SER A 334 -8.49 -11.16 15.03
CA SER A 334 -9.68 -11.25 14.17
C SER A 334 -9.32 -11.02 12.71
N THR A 335 -9.75 -11.90 11.82
CA THR A 335 -9.61 -11.68 10.37
C THR A 335 -10.45 -10.51 9.85
N GLU A 336 -11.51 -10.12 10.57
CA GLU A 336 -12.34 -8.95 10.22
C GLU A 336 -11.70 -7.63 10.70
N CYS A 337 -10.93 -7.68 11.79
CA CYS A 337 -10.35 -6.50 12.43
C CYS A 337 -8.93 -6.79 12.94
N ASP A 338 -8.01 -6.92 12.00
CA ASP A 338 -6.57 -6.96 12.25
C ASP A 338 -5.85 -5.83 11.49
N ALA A 339 -4.59 -5.58 11.85
CA ALA A 339 -3.69 -4.74 11.09
C ALA A 339 -2.57 -5.61 10.53
N LYS A 340 -2.50 -5.76 9.19
CA LYS A 340 -1.46 -6.56 8.54
C LYS A 340 -0.12 -5.85 8.65
N VAL A 341 0.91 -6.60 9.01
CA VAL A 341 2.26 -6.11 9.24
C VAL A 341 3.24 -6.87 8.36
N ARG A 342 4.07 -6.13 7.63
CA ARG A 342 5.22 -6.65 6.90
C ARG A 342 6.51 -6.17 7.53
N VAL A 343 7.36 -7.09 7.94
CA VAL A 343 8.69 -6.81 8.47
C VAL A 343 9.72 -7.08 7.39
N ILE A 344 10.61 -6.11 7.14
CA ILE A 344 11.74 -6.23 6.23
C ILE A 344 13.01 -6.01 7.05
N SER A 345 13.87 -7.02 7.15
CA SER A 345 15.08 -6.96 7.97
C SER A 345 16.30 -7.50 7.25
N ASP A 346 17.45 -6.94 7.61
CA ASP A 346 18.77 -7.49 7.30
C ASP A 346 19.27 -8.54 8.32
N ASN A 347 18.51 -8.78 9.40
CA ASN A 347 18.93 -9.61 10.51
C ASN A 347 17.88 -10.66 10.88
N PRO A 348 18.21 -11.96 10.85
CA PRO A 348 17.26 -13.03 11.19
C PRO A 348 16.84 -13.00 12.67
N SER A 349 17.69 -12.48 13.57
CA SER A 349 17.36 -12.35 15.00
C SER A 349 16.26 -11.32 15.25
N ALA A 350 16.21 -10.26 14.44
CA ALA A 350 15.14 -9.27 14.52
C ALA A 350 13.80 -9.87 14.04
N ILE A 351 13.84 -10.65 12.96
CA ILE A 351 12.68 -11.39 12.47
C ILE A 351 12.18 -12.37 13.53
N MET A 352 13.08 -13.11 14.18
CA MET A 352 12.70 -14.01 15.28
C MET A 352 11.97 -13.25 16.39
N SER A 353 12.53 -12.14 16.87
CA SER A 353 11.93 -11.32 17.93
C SER A 353 10.52 -10.84 17.53
N LEU A 354 10.37 -10.30 16.32
CA LEU A 354 9.10 -9.77 15.82
C LEU A 354 8.09 -10.89 15.47
N SER A 355 8.54 -12.05 15.01
CA SER A 355 7.67 -13.19 14.73
C SER A 355 7.01 -13.77 15.98
N ASN A 356 7.63 -13.60 17.16
CA ASN A 356 7.04 -13.97 18.45
C ASN A 356 6.01 -12.95 18.95
N ILE A 357 6.08 -11.70 18.47
CA ILE A 357 5.16 -10.61 18.84
C ILE A 357 3.96 -10.57 17.89
N LEU A 358 4.18 -10.83 16.60
CA LEU A 358 3.14 -10.78 15.56
C LEU A 358 2.35 -12.07 15.46
N GLN A 359 1.08 -11.95 15.09
CA GLN A 359 0.24 -13.09 14.80
C GLN A 359 0.58 -13.68 13.43
N LYS A 360 0.68 -15.01 13.33
CA LYS A 360 0.86 -15.68 12.04
C LYS A 360 -0.35 -15.39 11.14
N THR A 361 -0.07 -15.03 9.89
CA THR A 361 -1.08 -14.81 8.86
C THR A 361 -0.81 -15.72 7.66
N PRO A 362 -1.84 -16.14 6.91
CA PRO A 362 -1.60 -16.94 5.71
C PRO A 362 -0.86 -16.11 4.65
N ASP A 363 0.05 -16.75 3.90
CA ASP A 363 1.04 -16.15 2.98
C ASP A 363 0.47 -15.25 1.87
N ARG A 364 -0.86 -15.15 1.73
CA ARG A 364 -1.54 -14.31 0.74
C ARG A 364 -2.31 -13.12 1.33
N ALA A 365 -2.56 -13.11 2.64
CA ALA A 365 -3.44 -12.11 3.25
C ALA A 365 -2.89 -10.68 3.15
N ILE A 366 -1.57 -10.51 3.17
CA ILE A 366 -0.94 -9.18 3.10
C ILE A 366 -0.91 -8.64 1.67
N SER A 367 -0.84 -9.50 0.65
CA SER A 367 -0.79 -9.07 -0.76
C SER A 367 -2.10 -8.44 -1.24
N HIS A 368 -3.22 -8.78 -0.61
CA HIS A 368 -4.54 -8.21 -0.89
C HIS A 368 -4.85 -6.97 -0.03
N ASP A 369 -4.00 -6.66 0.95
CA ASP A 369 -4.19 -5.49 1.80
C ASP A 369 -3.62 -4.26 1.10
N THR A 370 -4.43 -3.21 0.96
CA THR A 370 -4.04 -1.97 0.29
C THR A 370 -3.05 -1.15 1.11
N CYS A 371 -3.02 -1.32 2.44
CA CYS A 371 -2.23 -0.48 3.34
C CYS A 371 -1.57 -1.27 4.50
N PRO A 372 -0.74 -2.30 4.26
CA PRO A 372 -0.07 -3.00 5.36
C PRO A 372 0.97 -2.09 6.02
N LEU A 373 1.02 -2.18 7.36
CA LEU A 373 2.03 -1.53 8.19
C LEU A 373 3.39 -2.13 7.86
N THR A 374 4.41 -1.30 7.63
CA THR A 374 5.77 -1.79 7.30
C THR A 374 6.77 -1.48 8.38
N ILE A 375 7.48 -2.51 8.84
CA ILE A 375 8.60 -2.39 9.78
C ILE A 375 9.90 -2.58 9.00
N TYR A 376 10.74 -1.57 8.99
CA TYR A 376 12.09 -1.62 8.42
C TYR A 376 13.09 -1.82 9.54
N VAL A 377 13.86 -2.90 9.50
CA VAL A 377 14.87 -3.21 10.51
C VAL A 377 16.26 -3.25 9.90
N ALA A 378 17.10 -2.30 10.28
CA ALA A 378 18.51 -2.24 9.92
C ALA A 378 19.37 -2.47 11.17
N SER A 379 20.01 -3.64 11.26
CA SER A 379 20.80 -4.03 12.43
C SER A 379 22.09 -3.22 12.59
N SER A 380 22.64 -2.69 11.50
CA SER A 380 23.76 -1.74 11.56
C SER A 380 23.28 -0.29 11.54
N ILE A 381 23.68 0.51 12.54
CA ILE A 381 23.47 1.96 12.52
C ILE A 381 24.60 2.59 11.72
N SER A 382 24.33 3.09 10.52
CA SER A 382 25.33 3.88 9.79
C SER A 382 25.59 5.21 10.50
N THR A 383 26.81 5.75 10.36
CA THR A 383 27.17 7.10 10.86
C THR A 383 26.23 8.18 10.31
N ASN A 384 25.72 7.98 9.09
CA ASN A 384 24.76 8.87 8.43
C ASN A 384 23.38 8.91 9.11
N VAL A 385 22.93 7.79 9.70
CA VAL A 385 21.69 7.72 10.49
C VAL A 385 21.84 8.50 11.78
N ARG A 386 22.98 8.34 12.47
CA ARG A 386 23.32 9.11 13.67
C ARG A 386 23.35 10.61 13.40
N ASN A 387 23.91 11.01 12.25
CA ASN A 387 23.95 12.41 11.81
C ASN A 387 22.56 12.96 11.44
N ALA A 388 21.64 12.12 10.92
CA ALA A 388 20.28 12.54 10.58
C ALA A 388 19.39 12.81 11.81
N LEU A 389 19.67 12.13 12.93
CA LEU A 389 18.95 12.24 14.21
C LEU A 389 19.52 13.33 15.15
N GLY A 390 20.63 13.97 14.77
CA GLY A 390 21.31 14.99 15.56
C GLY A 390 22.33 14.42 16.57
N SER A 391 23.32 15.23 16.95
CA SER A 391 24.42 14.85 17.86
C SER A 391 23.95 14.76 19.32
N GLY A 392 23.15 13.74 19.66
CA GLY A 392 22.79 13.39 21.03
C GLY A 392 23.41 12.05 21.44
N THR A 393 23.98 11.98 22.65
CA THR A 393 24.58 10.77 23.25
C THR A 393 23.56 9.67 23.58
N GLN A 394 22.25 9.89 23.36
CA GLN A 394 21.16 8.98 23.72
C GLN A 394 20.91 7.83 22.72
N TYR A 395 21.56 7.82 21.55
CA TYR A 395 21.30 6.84 20.47
C TYR A 395 22.31 5.69 20.38
N ALA A 396 23.08 5.44 21.44
CA ALA A 396 24.26 4.56 21.38
C ALA A 396 23.92 3.07 21.09
N ASN A 397 22.76 2.58 21.52
CA ASN A 397 22.42 1.14 21.43
C ASN A 397 21.33 0.80 20.39
N GLY A 398 20.51 1.75 19.96
CA GLY A 398 19.41 1.51 19.02
C GLY A 398 18.47 2.71 18.93
N VAL A 399 17.74 2.81 17.82
CA VAL A 399 16.76 3.87 17.58
C VAL A 399 15.48 3.27 17.01
N ALA A 400 14.32 3.66 17.54
CA ALA A 400 13.01 3.33 16.99
C ALA A 400 12.27 4.62 16.62
N VAL A 401 11.78 4.71 15.40
CA VAL A 401 11.00 5.86 14.92
C VAL A 401 9.76 5.38 14.21
N ALA A 402 8.59 5.83 14.67
CA ALA A 402 7.29 5.47 14.12
C ALA A 402 6.68 6.68 13.39
N ASP A 403 6.13 6.45 12.20
CA ASP A 403 5.30 7.40 11.47
C ASP A 403 3.91 6.79 11.28
N ILE A 404 2.94 7.34 12.02
CA ILE A 404 1.55 6.88 12.06
C ILE A 404 0.86 7.14 10.72
N GLU A 405 1.10 8.29 10.08
CA GLU A 405 0.47 8.64 8.80
C GLU A 405 0.91 7.70 7.68
N ARG A 406 2.19 7.29 7.70
CA ARG A 406 2.75 6.34 6.73
C ARG A 406 2.64 4.88 7.16
N SER A 407 2.06 4.61 8.33
CA SER A 407 2.00 3.26 8.93
C SER A 407 3.35 2.54 8.85
N SER A 408 4.43 3.25 9.22
CA SER A 408 5.80 2.80 9.03
C SER A 408 6.61 2.89 10.32
N LEU A 409 7.34 1.82 10.65
CA LEU A 409 8.23 1.76 11.81
C LEU A 409 9.66 1.51 11.33
N ILE A 410 10.61 2.33 11.78
CA ILE A 410 12.03 2.16 11.50
C ILE A 410 12.72 1.73 12.79
N LEU A 411 13.40 0.60 12.75
CA LEU A 411 14.22 0.07 13.85
C LEU A 411 15.68 -0.01 13.40
N CYS A 412 16.55 0.70 14.10
CA CYS A 412 17.98 0.73 13.82
C CYS A 412 18.76 0.18 15.02
N GLY A 413 19.83 -0.57 14.76
CA GLY A 413 20.68 -1.13 15.83
C GLY A 413 19.95 -2.22 16.62
N LYS A 414 20.08 -2.21 17.96
CA LYS A 414 19.45 -3.20 18.84
C LYS A 414 18.04 -2.82 19.31
N ALA A 415 17.38 -1.86 18.66
CA ALA A 415 16.03 -1.42 19.04
C ALA A 415 14.99 -2.56 18.99
N PHE A 416 15.20 -3.58 18.15
CA PHE A 416 14.31 -4.74 18.04
C PHE A 416 14.35 -5.69 19.26
N ALA A 417 15.29 -5.49 20.19
CA ALA A 417 15.41 -6.31 21.40
C ALA A 417 14.44 -5.90 22.51
N ASP A 418 13.95 -4.65 22.51
CA ASP A 418 12.99 -4.17 23.50
C ASP A 418 11.55 -4.53 23.10
N SER A 419 11.07 -5.67 23.61
CA SER A 419 9.71 -6.14 23.32
C SER A 419 8.61 -5.20 23.85
N ALA A 420 8.85 -4.45 24.93
CA ALA A 420 7.84 -3.56 25.50
C ALA A 420 7.67 -2.32 24.64
N MET A 421 8.79 -1.66 24.29
CA MET A 421 8.78 -0.51 23.38
C MET A 421 8.19 -0.88 22.01
N LEU A 422 8.51 -2.07 21.47
CA LEU A 422 7.94 -2.54 20.23
C LEU A 422 6.42 -2.72 20.31
N LYS A 423 5.90 -3.37 21.36
CA LYS A 423 4.46 -3.55 21.53
C LYS A 423 3.73 -2.22 21.67
N ASP A 424 4.30 -1.27 22.40
CA ASP A 424 3.73 0.07 22.54
C ASP A 424 3.69 0.82 21.19
N ALA A 425 4.80 0.81 20.43
CA ALA A 425 4.88 1.43 19.11
C ALA A 425 3.94 0.78 18.09
N LEU A 426 3.85 -0.55 18.09
CA LEU A 426 2.96 -1.31 17.21
C LEU A 426 1.49 -1.09 17.56
N THR A 427 1.15 -0.99 18.85
CA THR A 427 -0.19 -0.64 19.30
C THR A 427 -0.59 0.75 18.81
N ALA A 428 0.31 1.72 18.92
CA ALA A 428 0.08 3.06 18.39
C ALA A 428 -0.13 3.06 16.86
N LEU A 429 0.74 2.39 16.10
CA LEU A 429 0.63 2.34 14.64
C LEU A 429 -0.59 1.57 14.14
N ALA A 430 -0.99 0.49 14.83
CA ALA A 430 -2.12 -0.35 14.42
C ALA A 430 -3.47 0.28 14.76
N ALA A 431 -3.56 1.09 15.82
CA ALA A 431 -4.83 1.56 16.33
C ALA A 431 -5.68 2.36 15.29
N PRO A 432 -5.13 3.25 14.43
CA PRO A 432 -5.88 3.88 13.34
C PRO A 432 -6.44 2.90 12.32
N ILE A 433 -5.66 1.86 11.98
CA ILE A 433 -6.07 0.81 11.03
C ILE A 433 -7.22 -0.01 11.61
N LEU A 434 -7.12 -0.40 12.88
CA LEU A 434 -8.14 -1.17 13.58
C LEU A 434 -9.45 -0.37 13.73
N SER A 435 -9.35 0.92 14.03
CA SER A 435 -10.49 1.84 14.11
C SER A 435 -11.18 2.01 12.76
N ALA A 436 -10.42 2.16 11.67
CA ALA A 436 -10.96 2.22 10.32
C ALA A 436 -11.68 0.92 9.90
N ARG A 437 -11.27 -0.23 10.48
CA ARG A 437 -11.93 -1.55 10.32
C ARG A 437 -13.07 -1.79 11.30
N GLY A 438 -13.51 -0.77 12.05
CA GLY A 438 -14.65 -0.84 12.95
C GLY A 438 -14.36 -1.52 14.31
N GLY A 439 -13.10 -1.71 14.67
CA GLY A 439 -12.69 -2.16 16.00
C GLY A 439 -12.28 -0.99 16.89
N LEU A 440 -12.61 -1.06 18.18
CA LEU A 440 -12.18 -0.11 19.19
C LEU A 440 -10.96 -0.65 19.94
N PRO A 441 -9.73 -0.19 19.64
CA PRO A 441 -8.55 -0.57 20.40
C PRO A 441 -8.55 0.14 21.76
N VAL A 442 -8.49 -0.62 22.84
CA VAL A 442 -8.43 -0.12 24.22
C VAL A 442 -7.27 -0.73 25.00
N PRO A 443 -6.59 0.05 25.86
CA PRO A 443 -5.55 -0.45 26.75
C PRO A 443 -6.19 -1.14 27.97
N GLY A 444 -6.50 -2.42 27.81
CA GLY A 444 -7.07 -3.24 28.86
C GLY A 444 -6.67 -4.69 28.70
N TRP A 445 -7.27 -5.54 29.52
CA TRP A 445 -7.07 -6.98 29.48
C TRP A 445 -8.39 -7.73 29.35
N LEU A 446 -8.34 -8.91 28.76
CA LEU A 446 -9.45 -9.86 28.77
C LEU A 446 -9.21 -10.94 29.82
N LEU A 447 -10.19 -11.14 30.69
CA LEU A 447 -10.26 -12.27 31.62
C LEU A 447 -11.30 -13.28 31.12
N SER A 448 -10.97 -14.57 31.15
CA SER A 448 -11.92 -15.66 30.90
C SER A 448 -12.27 -16.34 32.22
N SER A 449 -13.43 -16.02 32.80
CA SER A 449 -13.89 -16.61 34.05
C SER A 449 -15.34 -17.08 33.92
N GLY A 450 -15.63 -18.33 34.32
CA GLY A 450 -16.97 -18.91 34.26
C GLY A 450 -17.57 -19.04 32.85
N GLY A 451 -16.75 -19.06 31.80
CA GLY A 451 -17.21 -19.07 30.40
C GLY A 451 -17.64 -17.70 29.86
N PHE A 452 -17.58 -16.65 30.68
CA PHE A 452 -17.83 -15.27 30.28
C PHE A 452 -16.52 -14.49 30.16
N ILE A 453 -16.55 -13.47 29.31
CA ILE A 453 -15.41 -12.61 29.06
C ILE A 453 -15.58 -11.30 29.82
N VAL A 454 -14.60 -10.94 30.63
CA VAL A 454 -14.54 -9.67 31.35
C VAL A 454 -13.47 -8.79 30.71
N LEU A 455 -13.85 -7.54 30.43
CA LEU A 455 -12.89 -6.51 30.05
C LEU A 455 -12.43 -5.78 31.31
N LEU A 456 -11.13 -5.85 31.60
CA LEU A 456 -10.51 -5.28 32.78
C LEU A 456 -9.63 -4.09 32.40
N PHE A 457 -9.92 -2.92 32.97
CA PHE A 457 -9.07 -1.74 32.94
C PHE A 457 -8.40 -1.59 34.29
N ALA A 458 -7.08 -1.75 34.36
CA ALA A 458 -6.35 -1.72 35.62
C ALA A 458 -4.95 -1.11 35.46
N PRO A 459 -4.36 -0.59 36.54
CA PRO A 459 -2.94 -0.27 36.56
C PRO A 459 -2.09 -1.52 36.28
N VAL A 460 -1.01 -1.37 35.50
CA VAL A 460 -0.07 -2.47 35.23
C VAL A 460 0.55 -2.99 36.52
N GLU A 461 0.75 -2.11 37.51
CA GLU A 461 1.25 -2.43 38.84
C GLU A 461 0.33 -3.41 39.57
N VAL A 462 -0.99 -3.21 39.47
CA VAL A 462 -2.01 -4.09 40.09
C VAL A 462 -2.02 -5.47 39.42
N ILE A 463 -1.96 -5.50 38.08
CA ILE A 463 -1.90 -6.75 37.32
C ILE A 463 -0.61 -7.53 37.63
N LYS A 464 0.52 -6.83 37.78
CA LYS A 464 1.81 -7.45 38.12
C LYS A 464 1.87 -7.98 39.56
N SER A 465 1.17 -7.34 40.50
CA SER A 465 1.18 -7.77 41.91
C SER A 465 0.29 -8.97 42.20
N CYS A 466 -0.69 -9.29 41.35
CA CYS A 466 -1.67 -10.35 41.59
C CYS A 466 -1.43 -11.56 40.68
N SER A 467 -0.84 -12.64 41.22
CA SER A 467 -0.57 -13.89 40.47
C SER A 467 -1.84 -14.56 39.94
N GLU A 468 -2.89 -14.60 40.73
CA GLU A 468 -4.16 -15.27 40.42
C GLU A 468 -4.83 -14.66 39.19
N ILE A 469 -4.69 -13.35 39.00
CA ILE A 469 -5.22 -12.65 37.83
C ILE A 469 -4.41 -13.03 36.59
N GLN A 470 -3.08 -13.15 36.71
CA GLN A 470 -2.21 -13.52 35.59
C GLN A 470 -2.50 -14.91 35.02
N ASP A 471 -2.99 -15.83 35.85
CA ASP A 471 -3.35 -17.18 35.42
C ASP A 471 -4.67 -17.23 34.64
N VAL A 472 -5.59 -16.30 34.91
CA VAL A 472 -6.92 -16.21 34.27
C VAL A 472 -6.92 -15.24 33.07
N LEU A 473 -5.89 -14.42 32.96
CA LEU A 473 -5.69 -13.50 31.86
C LEU A 473 -5.51 -14.23 30.53
N VAL A 474 -6.27 -13.80 29.52
CA VAL A 474 -6.13 -14.29 28.15
C VAL A 474 -4.75 -13.93 27.59
N SER A 475 -4.28 -12.72 27.84
CA SER A 475 -2.95 -12.25 27.46
C SER A 475 -2.29 -11.50 28.61
N THR A 476 -0.97 -11.62 28.72
CA THR A 476 -0.17 -10.86 29.69
C THR A 476 0.00 -9.39 29.26
N ASP A 477 -0.10 -9.12 27.96
CA ASP A 477 0.07 -7.77 27.41
C ASP A 477 -1.24 -7.00 27.44
N SER A 478 -1.15 -5.70 27.75
CA SER A 478 -2.28 -4.78 27.65
C SER A 478 -2.61 -4.49 26.17
N GLY A 479 -3.88 -4.54 25.81
CA GLY A 479 -4.32 -4.21 24.46
C GLY A 479 -5.39 -5.15 23.94
N VAL A 480 -6.60 -4.63 23.84
CA VAL A 480 -7.80 -5.37 23.40
C VAL A 480 -8.46 -4.58 22.28
N VAL A 481 -9.00 -5.30 21.30
CA VAL A 481 -9.84 -4.72 20.25
C VAL A 481 -11.27 -5.22 20.45
N ILE A 482 -12.20 -4.28 20.56
CA ILE A 482 -13.62 -4.58 20.72
C ILE A 482 -14.34 -4.24 19.42
N SER A 483 -14.93 -5.24 18.78
CA SER A 483 -15.70 -5.08 17.55
C SER A 483 -17.20 -5.26 17.82
N SER A 484 -18.03 -4.94 16.82
CA SER A 484 -19.49 -5.11 16.87
C SER A 484 -19.96 -6.54 17.10
N LYS A 485 -19.11 -7.57 16.89
CA LYS A 485 -19.46 -8.98 17.07
C LYS A 485 -18.61 -9.71 18.13
N GLN A 486 -17.37 -9.28 18.36
CA GLN A 486 -16.34 -10.07 19.05
C GLN A 486 -15.35 -9.18 19.79
N SER A 487 -14.57 -9.78 20.69
CA SER A 487 -13.39 -9.16 21.29
C SER A 487 -12.14 -9.99 21.04
N THR A 488 -11.00 -9.33 20.84
CA THR A 488 -9.72 -9.99 20.57
C THR A 488 -8.57 -9.26 21.23
N VAL A 489 -7.46 -9.95 21.46
CA VAL A 489 -6.20 -9.36 21.94
C VAL A 489 -5.36 -8.85 20.77
N LEU A 490 -4.54 -7.83 21.00
CA LEU A 490 -3.62 -7.29 19.98
C LEU A 490 -2.43 -8.22 19.70
N PHE A 491 -1.91 -8.86 20.75
CA PHE A 491 -0.72 -9.71 20.70
C PHE A 491 -1.06 -11.15 21.06
N PRO A 492 -0.35 -12.14 20.49
CA PRO A 492 -0.62 -13.56 20.68
C PRO A 492 -0.53 -13.98 22.15
N THR A 493 -1.42 -14.88 22.55
CA THR A 493 -1.44 -15.47 23.90
C THR A 493 -0.37 -16.56 24.04
N LYS A 494 -0.07 -16.99 25.28
CA LYS A 494 0.82 -18.16 25.53
C LYS A 494 0.35 -19.43 24.79
N SER A 495 -0.93 -19.52 24.43
CA SER A 495 -1.47 -20.54 23.53
C SER A 495 -1.44 -20.05 22.06
N ARG A 496 -0.79 -20.80 21.18
CA ARG A 496 -0.49 -20.38 19.79
C ARG A 496 -1.71 -20.19 18.87
N ALA A 497 -2.92 -20.54 19.29
CA ALA A 497 -4.11 -20.41 18.44
C ALA A 497 -4.76 -19.02 18.60
N PRO A 498 -5.18 -18.35 17.50
CA PRO A 498 -6.03 -17.17 17.57
C PRO A 498 -7.35 -17.55 18.27
N GLN A 499 -7.54 -17.09 19.51
CA GLN A 499 -8.82 -17.23 20.19
C GLN A 499 -9.63 -15.96 19.94
N LEU A 500 -10.71 -16.10 19.17
CA LEU A 500 -11.72 -15.07 19.06
C LEU A 500 -12.69 -15.24 20.22
N PHE A 501 -12.90 -14.17 20.96
CA PHE A 501 -13.79 -14.18 22.11
C PHE A 501 -15.11 -13.52 21.75
N THR A 502 -16.16 -13.94 22.44
CA THR A 502 -17.43 -13.20 22.43
C THR A 502 -17.21 -11.79 22.96
N LYS A 503 -18.20 -10.92 22.80
CA LYS A 503 -18.15 -9.61 23.44
C LYS A 503 -18.00 -9.73 24.97
N PRO A 504 -17.36 -8.74 25.61
CA PRO A 504 -17.29 -8.70 27.06
C PRO A 504 -18.70 -8.65 27.66
N ALA A 505 -19.01 -9.59 28.55
CA ALA A 505 -20.28 -9.62 29.28
C ALA A 505 -20.30 -8.56 30.39
N THR A 506 -19.13 -8.22 30.94
CA THR A 506 -18.95 -7.23 32.01
C THR A 506 -17.68 -6.44 31.79
N VAL A 507 -17.70 -5.15 32.15
CA VAL A 507 -16.49 -4.30 32.19
C VAL A 507 -16.16 -3.93 33.63
N VAL A 508 -14.90 -4.03 34.00
CA VAL A 508 -14.40 -3.70 35.33
C VAL A 508 -13.29 -2.65 35.20
N VAL A 509 -13.47 -1.53 35.89
CA VAL A 509 -12.48 -0.48 36.04
C VAL A 509 -11.87 -0.61 37.43
N VAL A 510 -10.55 -0.71 37.51
CA VAL A 510 -9.81 -0.84 38.76
C VAL A 510 -9.08 0.47 39.02
N SER A 511 -9.32 1.04 40.20
CA SER A 511 -8.63 2.21 40.71
C SER A 511 -7.99 1.86 42.05
N SER A 512 -6.89 2.52 42.39
CA SER A 512 -6.27 2.35 43.71
C SER A 512 -6.50 3.62 44.51
N ASP A 513 -7.25 3.52 45.61
CA ASP A 513 -7.44 4.63 46.55
C ASP A 513 -7.15 4.19 47.98
N SER A 514 -6.03 4.67 48.51
CA SER A 514 -5.59 4.47 49.89
C SER A 514 -6.37 5.29 50.93
N THR A 515 -7.18 6.27 50.50
CA THR A 515 -7.97 7.12 51.41
C THR A 515 -9.31 6.51 51.84
N ASP A 516 -9.66 5.36 51.26
CA ASP A 516 -10.96 4.68 51.39
C ASP A 516 -12.16 5.56 51.03
N ALA A 517 -11.93 6.62 50.23
CA ALA A 517 -12.99 7.46 49.69
C ALA A 517 -13.79 6.69 48.62
N LEU A 518 -13.12 5.90 47.78
CA LEU A 518 -13.80 4.96 46.90
C LEU A 518 -14.36 3.77 47.71
N PRO A 519 -15.61 3.35 47.44
CA PRO A 519 -16.12 2.07 47.92
C PRO A 519 -15.33 0.90 47.32
N LEU A 520 -15.38 -0.26 47.98
CA LEU A 520 -14.68 -1.47 47.53
C LEU A 520 -15.14 -1.88 46.12
N VAL A 521 -16.45 -1.86 45.87
CA VAL A 521 -17.05 -2.09 44.55
C VAL A 521 -18.20 -1.12 44.35
N SER A 522 -18.41 -0.66 43.12
CA SER A 522 -19.57 0.14 42.74
C SER A 522 -20.01 -0.14 41.32
N LYS A 523 -21.32 -0.21 41.11
CA LYS A 523 -21.90 -0.28 39.77
C LYS A 523 -21.91 1.12 39.16
N LEU A 524 -21.41 1.24 37.93
CA LEU A 524 -21.30 2.51 37.24
C LEU A 524 -22.38 2.63 36.15
N SER A 525 -22.82 3.86 35.90
CA SER A 525 -23.46 4.18 34.63
C SER A 525 -22.40 4.20 33.49
N PRO A 526 -22.80 4.09 32.21
CA PRO A 526 -21.85 4.20 31.10
C PRO A 526 -21.03 5.51 31.11
N GLY A 527 -21.64 6.62 31.52
CA GLY A 527 -20.98 7.92 31.63
C GLY A 527 -19.94 7.96 32.75
N GLN A 528 -20.27 7.43 33.93
CA GLN A 528 -19.31 7.29 35.04
C GLN A 528 -18.16 6.33 34.70
N ALA A 529 -18.46 5.23 34.00
CA ALA A 529 -17.43 4.30 33.55
C ALA A 529 -16.44 4.97 32.60
N ALA A 530 -16.92 5.75 31.63
CA ALA A 530 -16.08 6.51 30.73
C ALA A 530 -15.29 7.63 31.45
N TYR A 531 -15.88 8.27 32.46
CA TYR A 531 -15.21 9.26 33.31
C TYR A 531 -14.04 8.66 34.10
N HIS A 532 -14.26 7.55 34.81
CA HIS A 532 -13.19 6.87 35.56
C HIS A 532 -12.14 6.26 34.65
N PHE A 533 -12.55 5.73 33.49
CA PHE A 533 -11.62 5.28 32.46
C PHE A 533 -10.73 6.41 31.95
N LEU A 534 -11.32 7.56 31.60
CA LEU A 534 -10.59 8.73 31.13
C LEU A 534 -9.66 9.30 32.21
N ALA A 535 -10.02 9.20 33.49
CA ALA A 535 -9.18 9.64 34.61
C ALA A 535 -8.00 8.69 34.85
N GLY A 536 -8.26 7.38 34.89
CA GLY A 536 -7.29 6.34 35.24
C GLY A 536 -6.58 6.61 36.57
N TYR A 537 -7.37 6.79 37.64
CA TYR A 537 -6.89 7.23 38.95
C TYR A 537 -6.13 6.14 39.72
N GLN A 538 -4.99 6.54 40.30
CA GLN A 538 -4.11 5.68 41.10
C GLN A 538 -3.44 6.48 42.22
N ASP A 539 -3.99 6.43 43.44
CA ASP A 539 -3.41 7.01 44.66
C ASP A 539 -2.85 8.44 44.45
N GLY A 540 -3.67 9.31 43.86
CA GLY A 540 -3.30 10.71 43.58
C GLY A 540 -2.62 10.95 42.23
N LYS A 541 -2.21 9.90 41.51
CA LYS A 541 -1.76 9.98 40.12
C LYS A 541 -2.92 9.70 39.17
N PHE A 542 -2.88 10.31 37.99
CA PHE A 542 -3.85 10.09 36.93
C PHE A 542 -3.12 9.60 35.68
N VAL A 543 -3.56 8.46 35.15
CA VAL A 543 -3.04 7.84 33.93
C VAL A 543 -4.20 7.74 32.94
N PRO A 544 -4.48 8.79 32.17
CA PRO A 544 -5.72 8.85 31.40
C PRO A 544 -5.88 7.72 30.41
N ALA A 545 -7.10 7.17 30.36
CA ALA A 545 -7.43 6.01 29.56
C ALA A 545 -6.50 4.81 29.83
N TYR A 546 -5.82 4.73 30.97
CA TYR A 546 -4.83 3.69 31.31
C TYR A 546 -3.70 3.52 30.28
N ASN A 547 -3.43 4.53 29.45
CA ASN A 547 -2.38 4.46 28.43
C ASN A 547 -0.98 4.61 29.05
N ARG A 548 -0.13 3.60 28.83
CA ARG A 548 1.27 3.58 29.31
C ARG A 548 2.23 4.35 28.38
N ALA A 549 1.90 4.40 27.10
CA ALA A 549 2.67 5.03 26.04
C ALA A 549 1.86 6.15 25.35
N PRO A 550 2.51 7.11 24.67
CA PRO A 550 1.81 8.11 23.88
C PRO A 550 0.91 7.43 22.84
N SER A 551 -0.40 7.60 22.98
CA SER A 551 -1.39 7.09 22.03
C SER A 551 -1.56 8.07 20.86
N PRO A 552 -1.70 7.59 19.62
CA PRO A 552 -2.07 8.44 18.49
C PRO A 552 -3.46 9.05 18.66
N PHE A 553 -4.31 8.37 19.43
CA PHE A 553 -5.67 8.79 19.70
C PHE A 553 -5.72 9.81 20.81
N ASP A 554 -6.58 10.79 20.59
CA ASP A 554 -7.10 11.61 21.66
C ASP A 554 -7.78 10.72 22.69
N GLN A 555 -7.32 10.82 23.94
CA GLN A 555 -7.79 10.04 25.07
C GLN A 555 -9.30 10.27 25.31
N LEU A 556 -9.77 11.50 25.06
CA LEU A 556 -11.17 11.85 25.16
C LEU A 556 -12.01 11.18 24.07
N ALA A 557 -11.53 11.16 22.82
CA ALA A 557 -12.21 10.46 21.72
C ALA A 557 -12.33 8.95 21.99
N LEU A 558 -11.30 8.35 22.59
CA LEU A 558 -11.31 6.94 22.98
C LEU A 558 -12.32 6.68 24.10
N ALA A 559 -12.39 7.54 25.12
CA ALA A 559 -13.38 7.47 26.19
C ALA A 559 -14.82 7.66 25.68
N ASN A 560 -15.04 8.58 24.73
CA ASN A 560 -16.34 8.76 24.06
C ASN A 560 -16.76 7.52 23.27
N SER A 561 -15.81 6.90 22.56
CA SER A 561 -16.07 5.66 21.82
C SER A 561 -16.42 4.51 22.75
N LEU A 562 -15.73 4.39 23.90
CA LEU A 562 -16.06 3.43 24.94
C LEU A 562 -17.46 3.69 25.53
N PHE A 563 -17.79 4.95 25.85
CA PHE A 563 -19.11 5.36 26.34
C PHE A 563 -20.24 4.92 25.38
N LEU A 564 -20.09 5.22 24.09
CA LEU A 564 -21.07 4.84 23.08
C LEU A 564 -21.22 3.32 22.96
N HIS A 565 -20.13 2.57 23.07
CA HIS A 565 -20.15 1.12 23.05
C HIS A 565 -20.90 0.55 24.26
N LEU A 566 -20.57 1.02 25.47
CA LEU A 566 -21.23 0.61 26.72
C LEU A 566 -22.73 0.95 26.72
N LYS A 567 -23.10 2.13 26.22
CA LYS A 567 -24.50 2.57 26.12
C LYS A 567 -25.29 1.73 25.11
N LYS A 568 -24.69 1.41 23.97
CA LYS A 568 -25.32 0.61 22.90
C LYS A 568 -25.56 -0.83 23.32
N ASP A 569 -24.55 -1.48 23.91
CA ASP A 569 -24.60 -2.90 24.25
C ASP A 569 -25.17 -3.15 25.65
N LYS A 570 -25.45 -2.08 26.43
CA LYS A 570 -25.95 -2.12 27.82
C LYS A 570 -25.08 -3.00 28.72
N THR A 571 -23.77 -2.98 28.50
CA THR A 571 -22.82 -3.81 29.24
C THR A 571 -22.72 -3.32 30.68
N PRO A 572 -22.94 -4.18 31.70
CA PRO A 572 -22.77 -3.81 33.09
C PRO A 572 -21.31 -3.45 33.37
N THR A 573 -21.10 -2.31 34.03
CA THR A 573 -19.78 -1.76 34.34
C THR A 573 -19.63 -1.55 35.84
N TYR A 574 -18.44 -1.86 36.37
CA TYR A 574 -18.14 -1.76 37.79
C TYR A 574 -16.81 -1.07 38.03
N LEU A 575 -16.72 -0.29 39.11
CA LEU A 575 -15.49 0.23 39.69
C LEU A 575 -15.10 -0.66 40.87
N ILE A 576 -13.84 -1.10 40.92
CA ILE A 576 -13.27 -1.81 42.06
C ILE A 576 -12.10 -1.00 42.61
N ASN A 577 -12.11 -0.74 43.91
CA ASN A 577 -10.95 -0.17 44.59
C ASN A 577 -9.97 -1.30 44.92
N ALA A 578 -8.77 -1.28 44.35
CA ALA A 578 -7.72 -2.28 44.60
C ALA A 578 -6.99 -2.10 45.95
N LYS A 579 -7.33 -1.05 46.71
CA LYS A 579 -6.82 -0.82 48.05
C LYS A 579 -7.96 -0.71 49.06
N SER A 580 -7.72 -1.22 50.25
CA SER A 580 -8.61 -1.08 51.40
C SER A 580 -7.76 -0.78 52.64
N SER A 581 -8.05 0.32 53.32
CA SER A 581 -7.34 0.78 54.52
C SER A 581 -5.83 0.90 54.30
N GLY A 582 -5.45 1.45 53.14
CA GLY A 582 -4.07 1.67 52.73
C GLY A 582 -3.31 0.41 52.30
N LYS A 583 -3.87 -0.78 52.47
CA LYS A 583 -3.28 -2.05 52.01
C LYS A 583 -3.85 -2.45 50.66
N GLN A 584 -3.00 -3.03 49.82
CA GLN A 584 -3.43 -3.62 48.56
C GLN A 584 -4.22 -4.90 48.82
N ILE A 585 -5.34 -5.06 48.12
CA ILE A 585 -6.19 -6.24 48.22
C ILE A 585 -5.44 -7.45 47.65
N ASP A 586 -5.62 -8.62 48.28
CA ASP A 586 -5.04 -9.86 47.82
C ASP A 586 -5.64 -10.28 46.45
N GLY A 587 -4.87 -11.01 45.64
CA GLY A 587 -5.30 -11.45 44.30
C GLY A 587 -6.59 -12.27 44.34
N LYS A 588 -6.75 -13.12 45.37
CA LYS A 588 -7.96 -13.93 45.58
C LYS A 588 -9.20 -13.09 45.89
N ASP A 589 -9.04 -12.07 46.71
CA ASP A 589 -10.16 -11.20 47.09
C ASP A 589 -10.56 -10.31 45.90
N LEU A 590 -9.60 -9.83 45.11
CA LEU A 590 -9.89 -9.10 43.88
C LEU A 590 -10.64 -9.99 42.87
N MET A 591 -10.25 -11.26 42.72
CA MET A 591 -10.97 -12.23 41.89
C MET A 591 -12.40 -12.49 42.39
N ARG A 592 -12.61 -12.65 43.70
CA ARG A 592 -13.96 -12.78 44.29
C ARG A 592 -14.83 -11.55 43.98
N LEU A 593 -14.27 -10.34 44.03
CA LEU A 593 -15.01 -9.13 43.70
C LEU A 593 -15.38 -9.06 42.21
N ILE A 594 -14.51 -9.54 41.32
CA ILE A 594 -14.80 -9.65 39.89
C ILE A 594 -15.90 -10.68 39.63
N GLU A 595 -15.86 -11.85 40.28
CA GLU A 595 -16.88 -12.89 40.19
C GLU A 595 -18.24 -12.40 40.74
N LEU A 596 -18.22 -11.67 41.85
CA LEU A 596 -19.42 -11.03 42.40
C LEU A 596 -20.01 -10.00 41.42
N ALA A 597 -19.16 -9.20 40.77
CA ALA A 597 -19.59 -8.26 39.74
C ALA A 597 -20.25 -8.95 38.54
N GLN A 598 -19.83 -10.18 38.19
CA GLN A 598 -20.49 -10.98 37.15
C GLN A 598 -21.87 -11.51 37.58
N SER A 599 -22.01 -11.90 38.86
CA SER A 599 -23.24 -12.52 39.37
C SER A 599 -24.42 -11.54 39.53
N ASN A 600 -24.24 -10.24 39.25
CA ASN A 600 -25.21 -9.17 39.52
C ASN A 600 -25.71 -9.09 40.98
N GLY A 601 -25.11 -9.84 41.91
CA GLY A 601 -25.54 -9.95 43.31
C GLY A 601 -24.95 -8.90 44.26
N MET A 602 -24.53 -7.74 43.75
CA MET A 602 -23.91 -6.72 44.61
C MET A 602 -24.95 -5.89 45.35
N PRO A 603 -24.74 -5.60 46.65
CA PRO A 603 -25.58 -4.65 47.38
C PRO A 603 -25.37 -3.24 46.81
N ASP A 604 -26.45 -2.45 46.74
CA ASP A 604 -26.40 -1.02 46.43
C ASP A 604 -25.66 -0.28 47.56
N SER A 605 -24.33 -0.30 47.54
CA SER A 605 -23.53 0.41 48.53
C SER A 605 -23.34 1.87 48.10
N SER A 606 -24.32 2.73 48.41
CA SER A 606 -24.10 4.18 48.34
C SER A 606 -23.37 4.63 49.61
N LYS A 607 -22.06 4.90 49.53
CA LYS A 607 -21.37 5.63 50.60
C LYS A 607 -21.86 7.10 50.58
N PRO A 608 -22.24 7.69 51.72
CA PRO A 608 -22.56 9.12 51.79
C PRO A 608 -21.34 9.98 51.43
N GLU A 609 -21.57 11.20 50.91
CA GLU A 609 -20.50 12.15 50.59
C GLU A 609 -19.84 12.67 51.88
N ASP A 610 -18.82 11.95 52.35
CA ASP A 610 -17.92 12.42 53.40
C ASP A 610 -16.88 13.41 52.83
N ALA A 611 -16.21 14.17 53.71
CA ALA A 611 -15.15 15.12 53.32
C ALA A 611 -14.07 14.50 52.40
N ARG A 612 -13.74 13.21 52.62
CA ARG A 612 -12.79 12.44 51.80
C ARG A 612 -13.28 12.24 50.37
N VAL A 613 -14.57 11.95 50.20
CA VAL A 613 -15.21 11.77 48.88
C VAL A 613 -15.26 13.10 48.13
N ALA A 614 -15.62 14.19 48.82
CA ALA A 614 -15.62 15.53 48.24
C ALA A 614 -14.22 15.98 47.77
N GLU A 615 -13.18 15.69 48.56
CA GLU A 615 -11.79 15.97 48.18
C GLU A 615 -11.38 15.16 46.94
N LEU A 616 -11.68 13.86 46.91
CA LEU A 616 -11.35 13.00 45.77
C LEU A 616 -12.08 13.40 44.48
N LYS A 617 -13.37 13.75 44.59
CA LYS A 617 -14.18 14.29 43.51
C LYS A 617 -13.61 15.62 42.99
N GLY A 618 -13.16 16.49 43.91
CA GLY A 618 -12.45 17.72 43.58
C GLY A 618 -11.16 17.48 42.80
N LYS A 619 -10.35 16.49 43.20
CA LYS A 619 -9.12 16.09 42.48
C LYS A 619 -9.42 15.59 41.07
N HIS A 620 -10.42 14.72 40.90
CA HIS A 620 -10.82 14.22 39.58
C HIS A 620 -11.29 15.36 38.68
N ARG A 621 -12.18 16.23 39.20
CA ARG A 621 -12.68 17.38 38.47
C ARG A 621 -11.55 18.30 38.05
N SER A 622 -10.66 18.69 38.97
CA SER A 622 -9.53 19.58 38.69
C SER A 622 -8.61 19.02 37.61
N PHE A 623 -8.27 17.73 37.70
CA PHE A 623 -7.43 17.07 36.70
C PHE A 623 -8.10 17.03 35.32
N LEU A 624 -9.33 16.54 35.22
CA LEU A 624 -10.02 16.37 33.95
C LEU A 624 -10.37 17.72 33.31
N SER A 625 -10.85 18.70 34.09
CA SER A 625 -11.11 20.05 33.56
C SER A 625 -9.84 20.78 33.16
N GLY A 626 -8.73 20.55 33.89
CA GLY A 626 -7.43 21.13 33.55
C GLY A 626 -6.85 20.58 32.26
N LYS A 627 -7.07 19.27 31.99
CA LYS A 627 -6.52 18.60 30.80
C LYS A 627 -7.42 18.68 29.57
N PHE A 628 -8.73 18.54 29.72
CA PHE A 628 -9.70 18.42 28.61
C PHE A 628 -10.66 19.62 28.49
N GLY A 629 -10.68 20.53 29.47
CA GLY A 629 -11.44 21.78 29.40
C GLY A 629 -12.95 21.59 29.25
N LYS A 630 -13.57 22.41 28.38
CA LYS A 630 -15.02 22.38 28.07
C LYS A 630 -15.45 21.23 27.15
N ASN A 631 -14.52 20.37 26.72
CA ASN A 631 -14.81 19.30 25.75
C ASN A 631 -15.34 18.02 26.43
N LEU A 632 -15.40 17.97 27.76
CA LEU A 632 -15.96 16.85 28.51
C LEU A 632 -17.49 16.80 28.31
N PRO A 633 -18.06 15.65 27.89
CA PRO A 633 -19.51 15.47 27.82
C PRO A 633 -20.18 15.67 29.17
N GLU A 634 -21.44 16.13 29.17
CA GLU A 634 -22.20 16.34 30.40
C GLU A 634 -22.49 15.02 31.13
N GLU A 635 -22.56 13.91 30.41
CA GLU A 635 -22.77 12.57 30.97
C GLU A 635 -21.54 12.04 31.72
N PHE A 636 -20.38 12.66 31.58
CA PHE A 636 -19.13 12.22 32.20
C PHE A 636 -19.04 12.80 33.61
N SER A 637 -19.53 12.03 34.59
CA SER A 637 -19.55 12.40 36.00
C SER A 637 -18.78 11.43 36.89
N PHE A 638 -18.38 11.90 38.07
CA PHE A 638 -17.86 11.07 39.16
C PHE A 638 -18.96 10.16 39.72
#